data_AF-A0A349AYV0-F1
#
_entry.id   AF-A0A349AYV0-F1
#
_cell.length_a   1.000
_cell.length_b   1.000
_cell.length_c   1.000
_cell.angle_alpha   90.00
_cell.angle_beta   90.00
_cell.angle_gamma   90.00
#
_symmetry.space_group_name_H-M   'P 1'
#
loop_
_entity.id
_entity.type
_entity.pdbx_description
1 polymer ?
#
loop_
_entity_poly.entity_id
_entity_poly.type
_entity_poly.pdbx_seq_one_letter_code
_entity_poly.pdbx_strand_id
1 'polypeptide(L)'
;MQRQQPNDPCSASQSLTMTSPGMKSCPHSFMIPKLKAPPWYGFSNFLGTQDRTKIRSESGDYALVSDVTAPLFSVVSAIYNVEQYLPEFLESLAQQTFDHSRVELILVNDGSLDNSLSLLEQFQSSTDYAVRVINQENAGQGAARNTGIEVAQGTWVTFPDPDDILESDYLRVVADHIELWPQAEMFATNRIMFFEDTGLIEETHPLKRLFAGGNRLTDLSITPEFFHGSAPAAFVKRARLIDNGLRFNEAIRPNFEDGEFCCRYMLASEPLVGFLSNARYIYRKRADQSSTLNNSTMDPRRYLVVPRIGYLAILKDAAKANNGVAPAWLQNMILYELSHYFKAEDSAGNATAARGEIADDFHATMAELVRYLEKTQISDFTISLFRGIWRQCLLHAWSDEPWHMEYAVFRHFDKQMKLALITYRYTGERPSERIISGTDVVDPVFTKDRDVVYFDRTVMKERILWVPAGRMVRLQLNGQPWELRTEETNERSVRLRPIQMRTGPTRIGIPYTAPGDEIFNQPLREVATSLFYNIYVRTPWARKKFRGSWVFMDRVRNADDSGEILFKYARAQRKDINAWFVVDKDTATWKRLRKEGFGSRLVAYGSLKWMALMFRTTLLASSHAGPPQANPPKFIEHFVPRWKFAFLQHGVIKDDLSAWLNPKEMFLFVVSTPNEYESIAASGTSYRFSDKEVALTGLPRFDDLLRAKDSIKKQDLLLLCPTWRHWLVKDDIAGTQERLAVDTFKDSEFFSNWMGLLESTELRDAAAAAGLQIAILAHPNLEQAFEGITVPSWVQLMTYEDTDVRSIFARAKIGITDYSSVAFNLAYLNTPSVYFQFDADKVLNGGHVGRAGYYKYPENGFGPVVETVNDVVRSVHELLDDTSSQSQLYAKRIDSTFPSRDGKASERVIAAIEERLKPVL
;
A
#
# COMPACT_ATOMS: atom_id res chain seq x y z
N MET A 1 18.13 -36.83 -58.08
CA MET A 1 17.06 -37.82 -58.35
C MET A 1 15.75 -37.19 -57.86
N GLN A 2 14.92 -36.53 -58.69
CA GLN A 2 13.92 -37.12 -59.62
C GLN A 2 13.07 -38.19 -58.91
N ARG A 3 11.72 -38.15 -58.82
CA ARG A 3 10.63 -37.70 -59.72
C ARG A 3 9.29 -37.73 -58.92
N GLN A 4 8.40 -36.76 -59.09
CA GLN A 4 7.11 -36.77 -59.85
C GLN A 4 5.82 -37.15 -59.08
N GLN A 5 4.90 -36.20 -59.15
CA GLN A 5 3.42 -36.16 -59.08
C GLN A 5 2.67 -37.28 -59.86
N PRO A 6 1.32 -37.49 -59.73
CA PRO A 6 0.30 -36.56 -60.28
C PRO A 6 -1.17 -36.54 -59.74
N ASN A 7 -1.85 -35.42 -60.06
CA ASN A 7 -3.22 -35.14 -60.57
C ASN A 7 -4.57 -35.49 -59.85
N ASP A 8 -5.41 -34.44 -59.80
CA ASP A 8 -6.90 -34.24 -59.79
C ASP A 8 -7.73 -35.16 -60.75
N PRO A 9 -9.12 -35.14 -60.87
CA PRO A 9 -10.13 -34.06 -60.61
C PRO A 9 -11.62 -34.43 -60.21
N CYS A 10 -12.46 -33.39 -60.00
CA CYS A 10 -13.89 -33.18 -60.39
C CYS A 10 -15.09 -34.05 -59.88
N SER A 11 -16.15 -33.40 -59.34
CA SER A 11 -17.44 -33.09 -60.04
C SER A 11 -18.69 -32.87 -59.12
N ALA A 12 -19.48 -31.83 -59.45
CA ALA A 12 -20.96 -31.63 -59.49
C ALA A 12 -21.94 -32.55 -58.70
N SER A 13 -23.21 -32.24 -58.35
CA SER A 13 -24.14 -31.08 -58.28
C SER A 13 -25.54 -31.65 -57.89
N GLN A 14 -26.49 -30.81 -57.46
CA GLN A 14 -27.96 -31.03 -57.31
C GLN A 14 -28.43 -31.74 -56.01
N SER A 15 -29.44 -31.27 -55.26
CA SER A 15 -30.82 -30.98 -55.69
C SER A 15 -31.60 -29.92 -54.86
N LEU A 16 -32.53 -29.26 -55.56
CA LEU A 16 -33.72 -28.47 -55.19
C LEU A 16 -34.65 -29.15 -54.13
N THR A 17 -35.67 -28.58 -53.45
CA THR A 17 -36.55 -27.38 -53.58
C THR A 17 -37.48 -27.27 -52.34
N MET A 18 -37.92 -26.04 -52.00
CA MET A 18 -39.24 -25.56 -51.47
C MET A 18 -39.87 -26.20 -50.20
N THR A 19 -40.35 -25.44 -49.18
CA THR A 19 -41.53 -24.55 -49.20
C THR A 19 -41.70 -23.86 -47.82
N SER A 20 -42.18 -22.61 -47.80
CA SER A 20 -42.87 -21.95 -46.67
C SER A 20 -44.35 -22.36 -46.60
N PRO A 21 -45.09 -22.23 -45.46
CA PRO A 21 -45.90 -21.00 -45.25
C PRO A 21 -46.31 -20.67 -43.78
N GLY A 22 -46.87 -19.46 -43.57
CA GLY A 22 -48.03 -19.31 -42.66
C GLY A 22 -48.07 -18.13 -41.70
N MET A 23 -48.88 -17.12 -42.04
CA MET A 23 -49.27 -15.94 -41.26
C MET A 23 -50.80 -15.94 -41.07
N LYS A 24 -51.31 -15.70 -39.86
CA LYS A 24 -52.72 -15.36 -39.47
C LYS A 24 -52.69 -14.80 -38.04
N SER A 25 -53.51 -13.89 -37.51
CA SER A 25 -54.42 -12.81 -37.94
C SER A 25 -54.95 -12.13 -36.64
N CYS A 26 -55.15 -10.80 -36.64
CA CYS A 26 -55.77 -9.88 -35.64
C CYS A 26 -57.14 -10.35 -35.05
N PRO A 27 -57.78 -9.72 -33.99
CA PRO A 27 -57.88 -8.26 -33.74
C PRO A 27 -58.06 -7.76 -32.28
N HIS A 28 -57.88 -6.45 -32.02
CA HIS A 28 -58.87 -5.55 -31.39
C HIS A 28 -58.31 -4.13 -31.17
N SER A 29 -59.09 -3.16 -31.64
CA SER A 29 -59.01 -1.71 -31.50
C SER A 29 -59.17 -1.23 -30.05
N PHE A 30 -58.51 -0.13 -29.64
CA PHE A 30 -59.15 0.96 -28.88
C PHE A 30 -58.28 2.24 -28.82
N MET A 31 -58.87 3.32 -29.34
CA MET A 31 -58.77 4.75 -28.99
C MET A 31 -57.42 5.45 -28.79
N ILE A 32 -57.08 6.30 -29.77
CA ILE A 32 -56.20 7.47 -29.64
C ILE A 32 -57.05 8.67 -29.17
N PRO A 33 -56.73 9.35 -28.05
CA PRO A 33 -57.29 10.66 -27.78
C PRO A 33 -56.49 11.75 -28.50
N LYS A 34 -57.15 12.46 -29.41
CA LYS A 34 -56.77 13.80 -29.84
C LYS A 34 -56.86 14.77 -28.65
N LEU A 35 -55.76 15.41 -28.28
CA LEU A 35 -55.73 16.63 -27.47
C LEU A 35 -54.73 17.59 -28.14
N LYS A 36 -55.22 18.51 -28.99
CA LYS A 36 -55.55 19.92 -28.68
C LYS A 36 -54.34 20.73 -28.23
N ALA A 37 -53.66 21.34 -29.20
CA ALA A 37 -52.96 22.61 -29.00
C ALA A 37 -53.98 23.73 -28.75
N PRO A 38 -53.75 24.62 -27.77
CA PRO A 38 -53.83 26.06 -28.05
C PRO A 38 -52.92 26.91 -27.11
N PRO A 39 -52.93 28.25 -27.20
CA PRO A 39 -52.74 29.07 -28.37
C PRO A 39 -51.60 30.09 -28.17
N TRP A 40 -51.16 30.64 -29.30
CA TRP A 40 -50.19 31.71 -29.44
C TRP A 40 -50.77 33.02 -28.91
N TYR A 41 -49.99 33.79 -28.16
CA TYR A 41 -50.18 35.24 -28.03
C TYR A 41 -49.20 35.91 -29.00
N GLY A 42 -49.77 36.57 -30.01
CA GLY A 42 -49.04 37.47 -30.87
C GLY A 42 -48.83 38.82 -30.18
N PHE A 43 -47.68 39.42 -30.43
CA PHE A 43 -47.60 40.86 -30.66
C PHE A 43 -46.72 41.10 -31.89
N SER A 44 -47.27 41.91 -32.77
CA SER A 44 -46.82 42.20 -34.11
C SER A 44 -46.02 43.51 -34.16
N ASN A 45 -45.25 43.61 -35.25
CA ASN A 45 -44.82 44.82 -35.95
C ASN A 45 -43.68 45.63 -35.32
N PHE A 46 -42.51 45.60 -35.98
CA PHE A 46 -42.08 46.72 -36.82
C PHE A 46 -40.94 46.27 -37.75
N LEU A 47 -41.23 46.13 -39.05
CA LEU A 47 -40.22 46.11 -40.12
C LEU A 47 -40.66 47.12 -41.18
N GLY A 48 -39.89 48.20 -41.28
CA GLY A 48 -39.94 49.14 -42.39
C GLY A 48 -39.15 48.57 -43.56
N THR A 49 -39.82 48.49 -44.70
CA THR A 49 -39.28 48.20 -46.02
C THR A 49 -38.36 49.33 -46.49
N GLN A 50 -37.34 49.01 -47.29
CA GLN A 50 -37.07 49.66 -48.58
C GLN A 50 -36.10 48.80 -49.39
N ASP A 51 -36.56 48.50 -50.59
CA ASP A 51 -35.92 47.81 -51.70
C ASP A 51 -35.02 48.79 -52.48
N ARG A 52 -33.87 48.32 -52.98
CA ARG A 52 -33.30 48.78 -54.26
C ARG A 52 -32.10 47.94 -54.68
N THR A 53 -32.31 47.27 -55.81
CA THR A 53 -31.32 46.52 -56.58
C THR A 53 -30.47 47.42 -57.49
N LYS A 54 -29.23 46.96 -57.75
CA LYS A 54 -28.32 47.19 -58.89
C LYS A 54 -27.70 48.58 -59.11
N ILE A 55 -26.38 48.67 -58.89
CA ILE A 55 -25.40 49.24 -59.84
C ILE A 55 -24.14 48.34 -59.85
N ARG A 56 -23.59 48.14 -61.06
CA ARG A 56 -22.43 47.31 -61.41
C ARG A 56 -21.09 48.04 -61.17
N SER A 57 -20.08 47.21 -60.94
CA SER A 57 -18.65 47.32 -61.31
C SER A 57 -17.85 48.53 -60.85
N GLU A 58 -16.84 48.28 -60.01
CA GLU A 58 -15.44 48.58 -60.35
C GLU A 58 -14.50 47.76 -59.47
N SER A 59 -13.50 47.18 -60.12
CA SER A 59 -12.41 46.37 -59.60
C SER A 59 -11.41 47.21 -58.81
N GLY A 60 -11.05 46.76 -57.61
CA GLY A 60 -9.93 47.28 -56.83
C GLY A 60 -9.45 46.21 -55.86
N ASP A 61 -8.15 45.89 -55.94
CA ASP A 61 -7.45 44.88 -55.17
C ASP A 61 -7.74 44.96 -53.66
N TYR A 62 -8.36 43.91 -53.11
CA TYR A 62 -8.32 43.64 -51.68
C TYR A 62 -7.21 42.62 -51.45
N ALA A 63 -6.09 43.11 -50.91
CA ALA A 63 -5.10 42.26 -50.27
C ALA A 63 -5.81 41.33 -49.28
N LEU A 64 -5.49 40.04 -49.36
CA LEU A 64 -5.91 39.01 -48.42
C LEU A 64 -5.46 39.41 -47.02
N VAL A 65 -6.32 40.09 -46.27
CA VAL A 65 -6.25 40.07 -44.82
C VAL A 65 -6.62 38.65 -44.43
N SER A 66 -5.62 37.85 -44.08
CA SER A 66 -5.83 36.58 -43.42
C SER A 66 -6.58 36.88 -42.11
N ASP A 67 -7.89 36.63 -42.10
CA ASP A 67 -8.66 36.51 -40.86
C ASP A 67 -8.08 35.32 -40.09
N VAL A 68 -7.07 35.57 -39.25
CA VAL A 68 -6.58 34.60 -38.28
C VAL A 68 -7.65 34.52 -37.20
N THR A 69 -8.63 33.63 -37.39
CA THR A 69 -9.53 33.23 -36.32
C THR A 69 -8.67 32.79 -35.14
N ALA A 70 -8.88 33.39 -33.97
CA ALA A 70 -8.12 33.05 -32.76
C ALA A 70 -8.10 31.51 -32.52
N PRO A 71 -6.99 30.94 -32.02
CA PRO A 71 -6.89 29.51 -31.81
C PRO A 71 -8.01 29.02 -30.87
N LEU A 72 -8.48 27.79 -31.09
CA LEU A 72 -9.44 27.17 -30.18
C LEU A 72 -8.73 26.73 -28.90
N PHE A 73 -7.55 26.13 -29.03
CA PHE A 73 -6.77 25.58 -27.93
C PHE A 73 -5.42 26.27 -27.76
N SER A 74 -5.08 26.59 -26.51
CA SER A 74 -3.70 26.80 -26.05
C SER A 74 -3.27 25.56 -25.27
N VAL A 75 -2.27 24.84 -25.77
CA VAL A 75 -1.65 23.72 -25.06
C VAL A 75 -0.42 24.25 -24.35
N VAL A 76 -0.46 24.34 -23.03
CA VAL A 76 0.63 24.87 -22.20
C VAL A 76 1.35 23.70 -21.52
N SER A 77 2.62 23.48 -21.81
CA SER A 77 3.41 22.43 -21.13
C SER A 77 4.61 23.05 -20.42
N ALA A 78 4.90 22.56 -19.21
CA ALA A 78 6.03 22.98 -18.39
C ALA A 78 7.11 21.90 -18.42
N ILE A 79 8.29 22.25 -18.95
CA ILE A 79 9.36 21.32 -19.30
C ILE A 79 10.57 21.57 -18.39
N TYR A 80 10.99 20.54 -17.63
CA TYR A 80 12.19 20.58 -16.81
C TYR A 80 12.87 19.22 -16.73
N ASN A 81 14.05 19.07 -17.33
CA ASN A 81 14.87 17.85 -17.30
C ASN A 81 14.10 16.57 -17.69
N VAL A 82 13.48 16.56 -18.87
CA VAL A 82 12.63 15.46 -19.37
C VAL A 82 13.04 14.98 -20.76
N GLU A 83 14.30 15.16 -21.16
CA GLU A 83 14.78 14.81 -22.51
C GLU A 83 14.46 13.36 -22.92
N GLN A 84 14.40 12.45 -21.94
CA GLN A 84 14.07 11.04 -22.16
C GLN A 84 12.63 10.81 -22.64
N TYR A 85 11.67 11.60 -22.16
CA TYR A 85 10.25 11.40 -22.42
C TYR A 85 9.69 12.38 -23.46
N LEU A 86 10.33 13.54 -23.58
CA LEU A 86 9.89 14.64 -24.42
C LEU A 86 9.67 14.26 -25.90
N PRO A 87 10.48 13.40 -26.55
CA PRO A 87 10.22 12.99 -27.94
C PRO A 87 8.87 12.29 -28.14
N GLU A 88 8.47 11.39 -27.22
CA GLU A 88 7.17 10.70 -27.31
C GLU A 88 6.00 11.67 -27.11
N PHE A 89 6.15 12.61 -26.17
CA PHE A 89 5.16 13.65 -25.93
C PHE A 89 4.97 14.55 -27.16
N LEU A 90 6.06 15.05 -27.75
CA LEU A 90 6.03 15.92 -28.93
C LEU A 90 5.46 15.20 -30.16
N GLU A 91 5.81 13.93 -30.36
CA GLU A 91 5.23 13.09 -31.42
C GLU A 91 3.71 12.94 -31.22
N SER A 92 3.24 12.76 -29.98
CA SER A 92 1.81 12.65 -29.68
C SER A 92 1.01 13.93 -30.00
N LEU A 93 1.65 15.09 -29.90
CA LEU A 93 1.09 16.37 -30.35
C LEU A 93 1.07 16.47 -31.87
N ALA A 94 2.15 16.07 -32.55
CA ALA A 94 2.22 16.08 -34.01
C ALA A 94 1.21 15.13 -34.68
N GLN A 95 0.82 14.06 -33.98
CA GLN A 95 -0.15 13.07 -34.45
C GLN A 95 -1.62 13.45 -34.21
N GLN A 96 -1.91 14.63 -33.68
CA GLN A 96 -3.31 15.01 -33.45
C GLN A 96 -4.08 15.13 -34.77
N THR A 97 -5.31 14.64 -34.80
CA THR A 97 -6.18 14.71 -35.99
C THR A 97 -7.00 16.00 -36.05
N PHE A 98 -6.91 16.84 -35.02
CA PHE A 98 -7.53 18.15 -34.99
C PHE A 98 -6.78 19.13 -35.90
N ASP A 99 -7.44 20.18 -36.38
CA ASP A 99 -6.80 21.17 -37.26
C ASP A 99 -5.72 21.95 -36.49
N HIS A 100 -4.44 21.71 -36.82
CA HIS A 100 -3.28 22.31 -36.16
C HIS A 100 -3.28 23.85 -36.25
N SER A 101 -3.88 24.43 -37.30
CA SER A 101 -3.98 25.89 -37.46
C SER A 101 -4.87 26.55 -36.39
N ARG A 102 -5.69 25.76 -35.69
CA ARG A 102 -6.55 26.20 -34.59
C ARG A 102 -5.97 25.89 -33.21
N VAL A 103 -4.70 25.52 -33.14
CA VAL A 103 -4.00 25.18 -31.89
C VAL A 103 -2.71 25.98 -31.80
N GLU A 104 -2.45 26.56 -30.64
CA GLU A 104 -1.12 27.06 -30.31
C GLU A 104 -0.48 26.18 -29.22
N LEU A 105 0.81 25.94 -29.34
CA LEU A 105 1.61 25.21 -28.35
C LEU A 105 2.51 26.21 -27.63
N ILE A 106 2.44 26.24 -26.30
CA ILE A 106 3.24 27.11 -25.45
C ILE A 106 4.10 26.19 -24.57
N LEU A 107 5.35 26.03 -24.95
CA LEU A 107 6.30 25.09 -24.37
C LEU A 107 7.28 25.89 -23.50
N VAL A 108 7.10 25.84 -22.18
CA VAL A 108 7.88 26.63 -21.22
C VAL A 108 9.01 25.77 -20.66
N ASN A 109 10.25 26.02 -21.10
CA ASN A 109 11.44 25.43 -20.52
C ASN A 109 11.79 26.12 -19.20
N ASP A 110 11.62 25.41 -18.10
CA ASP A 110 11.80 25.88 -16.72
C ASP A 110 13.23 25.65 -16.21
N GLY A 111 14.21 26.06 -17.02
CA GLY A 111 15.63 25.98 -16.66
C GLY A 111 16.26 24.58 -16.77
N SER A 112 15.85 23.77 -17.74
CA SER A 112 16.45 22.44 -17.97
C SER A 112 17.97 22.51 -18.20
N LEU A 113 18.67 21.51 -17.67
CA LEU A 113 20.13 21.32 -17.82
C LEU A 113 20.48 20.21 -18.82
N ASP A 114 19.47 19.48 -19.30
CA ASP A 114 19.59 18.43 -20.32
C ASP A 114 19.27 18.97 -21.73
N ASN A 115 19.12 18.09 -22.73
CA ASN A 115 18.85 18.52 -24.10
C ASN A 115 17.39 18.93 -24.37
N SER A 116 16.55 19.08 -23.33
CA SER A 116 15.13 19.41 -23.49
C SER A 116 14.91 20.68 -24.33
N LEU A 117 15.66 21.75 -24.06
CA LEU A 117 15.52 23.02 -24.79
C LEU A 117 15.80 22.85 -26.30
N SER A 118 16.87 22.13 -26.66
CA SER A 118 17.23 21.89 -28.06
C SER A 118 16.17 21.06 -28.79
N LEU A 119 15.55 20.08 -28.12
CA LEU A 119 14.45 19.30 -28.68
C LEU A 119 13.21 20.17 -28.94
N LEU A 120 12.90 21.11 -28.04
CA LEU A 120 11.79 22.06 -28.23
C LEU A 120 12.02 22.99 -29.43
N GLU A 121 13.24 23.54 -29.57
CA GLU A 121 13.62 24.39 -30.70
C GLU A 121 13.56 23.62 -32.03
N GLN A 122 14.04 22.36 -32.05
CA GLN A 122 13.93 21.50 -33.21
C GLN A 122 12.46 21.27 -33.59
N PHE A 123 11.62 20.91 -32.64
CA PHE A 123 10.20 20.68 -32.87
C PHE A 123 9.49 21.94 -33.38
N GLN A 124 9.75 23.10 -32.76
CA GLN A 124 9.23 24.40 -33.20
C GLN A 124 9.56 24.69 -34.68
N SER A 125 10.74 24.28 -35.16
CA SER A 125 11.16 24.50 -36.55
C SER A 125 10.54 23.54 -37.56
N SER A 126 10.08 22.36 -37.11
CA SER A 126 9.62 21.27 -37.98
C SER A 126 8.10 21.09 -38.04
N THR A 127 7.38 21.61 -37.06
CA THR A 127 5.93 21.42 -36.93
C THR A 127 5.12 22.48 -37.68
N ASP A 128 3.87 22.15 -38.01
CA ASP A 128 2.88 23.05 -38.60
C ASP A 128 2.00 23.76 -37.56
N TYR A 129 2.19 23.48 -36.26
CA TYR A 129 1.58 24.25 -35.18
C TYR A 129 2.18 25.66 -35.04
N ALA A 130 1.39 26.59 -34.51
CA ALA A 130 1.93 27.82 -33.94
C ALA A 130 2.59 27.53 -32.59
N VAL A 131 3.92 27.46 -32.54
CA VAL A 131 4.69 27.11 -31.32
C VAL A 131 5.44 28.31 -30.74
N ARG A 132 5.29 28.51 -29.42
CA ARG A 132 6.08 29.44 -28.60
C ARG A 132 6.90 28.65 -27.59
N VAL A 133 8.21 28.67 -27.77
CA VAL A 133 9.16 28.19 -26.76
C VAL A 133 9.54 29.36 -25.87
N ILE A 134 9.30 29.24 -24.56
CA ILE A 134 9.67 30.26 -23.56
C ILE A 134 10.71 29.65 -22.64
N ASN A 135 11.84 30.31 -22.49
CA ASN A 135 12.89 29.89 -21.57
C ASN A 135 12.89 30.77 -20.32
N GLN A 136 12.87 30.17 -19.14
CA GLN A 136 12.95 30.86 -17.85
C GLN A 136 13.93 30.17 -16.90
N GLU A 137 14.32 30.85 -15.83
CA GLU A 137 15.02 30.23 -14.71
C GLU A 137 14.08 29.27 -13.96
N ASN A 138 14.63 28.17 -13.41
CA ASN A 138 13.83 27.15 -12.72
C ASN A 138 13.07 27.73 -11.53
N ALA A 139 11.75 27.82 -11.66
CA ALA A 139 10.83 28.29 -10.63
C ALA A 139 9.81 27.20 -10.20
N GLY A 140 9.76 26.08 -10.92
CA GLY A 140 8.86 24.95 -10.71
C GLY A 140 7.64 24.98 -11.64
N GLN A 141 7.02 23.80 -11.80
CA GLN A 141 5.98 23.54 -12.79
C GLN A 141 4.81 24.53 -12.75
N GLY A 142 4.31 24.89 -11.55
CA GLY A 142 3.23 25.86 -11.40
C GLY A 142 3.57 27.25 -11.93
N ALA A 143 4.81 27.71 -11.72
CA ALA A 143 5.29 28.99 -12.24
C ALA A 143 5.40 28.96 -13.76
N ALA A 144 5.95 27.88 -14.32
CA ALA A 144 6.03 27.69 -15.77
C ALA A 144 4.64 27.64 -16.44
N ARG A 145 3.67 26.93 -15.83
CA ARG A 145 2.26 26.95 -16.30
C ARG A 145 1.66 28.35 -16.21
N ASN A 146 1.95 29.13 -15.17
CA ASN A 146 1.52 30.52 -15.04
C ASN A 146 2.09 31.41 -16.16
N THR A 147 3.38 31.31 -16.47
CA THR A 147 4.02 31.98 -17.61
C THR A 147 3.29 31.66 -18.92
N GLY A 148 2.90 30.40 -19.10
CA GLY A 148 2.12 29.98 -20.28
C GLY A 148 0.70 30.58 -20.33
N ILE A 149 0.01 30.66 -19.19
CA ILE A 149 -1.33 31.29 -19.10
C ILE A 149 -1.30 32.75 -19.55
N GLU A 150 -0.23 33.49 -19.22
CA GLU A 150 -0.11 34.92 -19.54
C GLU A 150 -0.07 35.20 -21.04
N VAL A 151 0.56 34.30 -21.81
CA VAL A 151 0.74 34.48 -23.25
C VAL A 151 -0.29 33.74 -24.09
N ALA A 152 -1.09 32.87 -23.49
CA ALA A 152 -2.16 32.12 -24.14
C ALA A 152 -3.16 33.05 -24.83
N GLN A 153 -3.66 32.63 -25.99
CA GLN A 153 -4.62 33.31 -26.85
C GLN A 153 -5.82 32.43 -27.22
N GLY A 154 -5.71 31.12 -27.02
CA GLY A 154 -6.74 30.13 -27.25
C GLY A 154 -7.97 30.33 -26.39
N THR A 155 -9.14 29.94 -26.92
CA THR A 155 -10.40 30.01 -26.16
C THR A 155 -10.37 29.07 -24.96
N TRP A 156 -9.79 27.89 -25.14
CA TRP A 156 -9.60 26.85 -24.13
C TRP A 156 -8.11 26.61 -23.90
N VAL A 157 -7.73 26.37 -22.64
CA VAL A 157 -6.36 26.12 -22.21
C VAL A 157 -6.28 24.74 -21.57
N THR A 158 -5.24 23.97 -21.89
CA THR A 158 -4.94 22.67 -21.27
C THR A 158 -3.45 22.58 -20.90
N PHE A 159 -3.10 21.71 -19.95
CA PHE A 159 -1.80 21.71 -19.29
C PHE A 159 -1.03 20.37 -19.34
N PRO A 160 -0.95 19.67 -20.48
CA PRO A 160 -0.41 18.31 -20.51
C PRO A 160 1.05 18.26 -20.06
N ASP A 161 1.39 17.22 -19.31
CA ASP A 161 2.74 17.01 -18.80
C ASP A 161 3.66 16.42 -19.89
N PRO A 162 4.93 16.85 -19.95
CA PRO A 162 5.83 16.52 -21.06
C PRO A 162 6.39 15.08 -21.01
N ASP A 163 6.03 14.30 -20.00
CA ASP A 163 6.35 12.88 -19.86
C ASP A 163 5.17 11.93 -20.13
N ASP A 164 4.01 12.50 -20.46
CA ASP A 164 2.79 11.77 -20.80
C ASP A 164 2.56 11.71 -22.32
N ILE A 165 1.53 10.99 -22.75
CA ILE A 165 1.17 10.84 -24.18
C ILE A 165 -0.31 11.19 -24.36
N LEU A 166 -0.63 11.95 -25.41
CA LEU A 166 -2.01 12.22 -25.81
C LEU A 166 -2.42 11.28 -26.95
N GLU A 167 -3.60 10.65 -26.88
CA GLU A 167 -4.10 9.88 -28.04
C GLU A 167 -4.34 10.80 -29.25
N SER A 168 -4.21 10.29 -30.48
CA SER A 168 -4.28 11.08 -31.72
C SER A 168 -5.58 11.87 -31.91
N ASP A 169 -6.70 11.42 -31.35
CA ASP A 169 -8.00 12.13 -31.44
C ASP A 169 -8.28 13.01 -30.22
N TYR A 170 -7.34 13.19 -29.29
CA TYR A 170 -7.56 13.85 -28.00
C TYR A 170 -8.15 15.26 -28.15
N LEU A 171 -7.52 16.12 -28.94
CA LEU A 171 -8.02 17.50 -29.19
C LEU A 171 -9.32 17.50 -30.00
N ARG A 172 -9.47 16.58 -30.96
CA ARG A 172 -10.66 16.46 -31.80
C ARG A 172 -11.90 16.13 -30.96
N VAL A 173 -11.79 15.13 -30.09
CA VAL A 173 -12.89 14.71 -29.21
C VAL A 173 -13.34 15.88 -28.32
N VAL A 174 -12.40 16.65 -27.76
CA VAL A 174 -12.75 17.81 -26.93
C VAL A 174 -13.43 18.90 -27.76
N ALA A 175 -12.92 19.22 -28.94
CA ALA A 175 -13.50 20.22 -29.83
C ALA A 175 -14.96 19.88 -30.21
N ASP A 176 -15.22 18.63 -30.59
CA ASP A 176 -16.56 18.17 -30.93
C ASP A 176 -17.53 18.35 -29.74
N HIS A 177 -17.05 18.14 -28.50
CA HIS A 177 -17.90 18.30 -27.31
C HIS A 177 -18.04 19.75 -26.85
N ILE A 178 -17.09 20.64 -27.16
CA ILE A 178 -17.25 22.09 -26.98
C ILE A 178 -18.44 22.58 -27.82
N GLU A 179 -18.58 22.10 -29.06
CA GLU A 179 -19.71 22.45 -29.93
C GLU A 179 -21.04 21.88 -29.42
N LEU A 180 -21.02 20.66 -28.88
CA LEU A 180 -22.22 20.02 -28.33
C LEU A 180 -22.67 20.62 -26.99
N TRP A 181 -21.72 21.03 -26.13
CA TRP A 181 -21.97 21.57 -24.79
C TRP A 181 -21.29 22.93 -24.59
N PRO A 182 -21.72 23.98 -25.30
CA PRO A 182 -21.12 25.32 -25.18
C PRO A 182 -21.24 25.92 -23.78
N GLN A 183 -22.18 25.43 -22.97
CA GLN A 183 -22.38 25.81 -21.57
C GLN A 183 -21.39 25.17 -20.59
N ALA A 184 -20.61 24.15 -21.00
CA ALA A 184 -19.60 23.56 -20.13
C ALA A 184 -18.55 24.62 -19.75
N GLU A 185 -18.12 24.65 -18.49
CA GLU A 185 -17.04 25.54 -18.02
C GLU A 185 -15.68 24.83 -17.97
N MET A 186 -15.68 23.50 -17.89
CA MET A 186 -14.48 22.65 -17.95
C MET A 186 -14.78 21.37 -18.73
N PHE A 187 -13.79 20.84 -19.44
CA PHE A 187 -13.78 19.44 -19.90
C PHE A 187 -12.71 18.64 -19.18
N ALA A 188 -13.11 17.54 -18.56
CA ALA A 188 -12.24 16.57 -17.91
C ALA A 188 -12.06 15.35 -18.81
N THR A 189 -10.82 14.89 -18.95
CA THR A 189 -10.45 13.77 -19.83
C THR A 189 -10.02 12.54 -19.04
N ASN A 190 -10.11 11.38 -19.68
CA ASN A 190 -9.91 10.08 -19.04
C ASN A 190 -8.41 9.73 -18.98
N ARG A 191 -7.87 9.58 -17.77
CA ARG A 191 -6.48 9.15 -17.57
C ARG A 191 -6.34 7.63 -17.65
N ILE A 192 -5.51 7.17 -18.57
CA ILE A 192 -5.15 5.76 -18.77
C ILE A 192 -3.71 5.57 -18.28
N MET A 193 -3.45 4.57 -17.44
CA MET A 193 -2.13 4.39 -16.86
C MET A 193 -1.21 3.65 -17.84
N PHE A 194 -0.02 4.18 -18.09
CA PHE A 194 1.07 3.49 -18.78
C PHE A 194 2.19 3.15 -17.79
N PHE A 195 2.52 1.87 -17.66
CA PHE A 195 3.54 1.36 -16.75
C PHE A 195 4.83 1.09 -17.53
N GLU A 196 5.84 1.96 -17.38
CA GLU A 196 7.09 1.87 -18.15
C GLU A 196 7.89 0.58 -17.86
N ASP A 197 7.85 0.12 -16.61
CA ASP A 197 8.54 -1.10 -16.16
C ASP A 197 8.08 -2.38 -16.88
N THR A 198 6.81 -2.43 -17.28
CA THR A 198 6.16 -3.58 -17.90
C THR A 198 5.73 -3.33 -19.33
N GLY A 199 5.73 -2.08 -19.79
CA GLY A 199 5.19 -1.64 -21.06
C GLY A 199 3.66 -1.74 -21.17
N LEU A 200 2.94 -1.93 -20.05
CA LEU A 200 1.49 -2.18 -20.05
C LEU A 200 0.70 -0.87 -19.99
N ILE A 201 -0.38 -0.80 -20.77
CA ILE A 201 -1.38 0.28 -20.71
C ILE A 201 -2.66 -0.29 -20.10
N GLU A 202 -3.10 0.26 -18.97
CA GLU A 202 -4.27 -0.23 -18.24
C GLU A 202 -5.17 0.89 -17.69
N GLU A 203 -6.48 0.67 -17.70
CA GLU A 203 -7.45 1.52 -17.03
C GLU A 203 -7.57 1.18 -15.53
N THR A 204 -6.51 1.48 -14.77
CA THR A 204 -6.44 1.21 -13.32
C THR A 204 -6.56 2.46 -12.45
N HIS A 205 -6.69 3.65 -13.05
CA HIS A 205 -6.78 4.90 -12.31
C HIS A 205 -7.96 4.89 -11.31
N PRO A 206 -7.79 5.32 -10.03
CA PRO A 206 -8.83 5.25 -9.01
C PRO A 206 -10.15 5.97 -9.38
N LEU A 207 -10.05 7.03 -10.20
CA LEU A 207 -11.20 7.82 -10.66
C LEU A 207 -11.81 7.34 -11.99
N LYS A 208 -11.39 6.21 -12.57
CA LYS A 208 -11.92 5.70 -13.85
C LYS A 208 -13.45 5.57 -13.89
N ARG A 209 -14.06 5.30 -12.73
CA ARG A 209 -15.52 5.22 -12.52
C ARG A 209 -16.27 6.47 -12.97
N LEU A 210 -15.65 7.65 -12.92
CA LEU A 210 -16.24 8.91 -13.38
C LEU A 210 -16.44 8.92 -14.90
N PHE A 211 -15.67 8.13 -15.63
CA PHE A 211 -15.71 8.00 -17.10
C PHE A 211 -16.44 6.74 -17.58
N ALA A 212 -16.77 5.81 -16.68
CA ALA A 212 -17.30 4.49 -17.02
C ALA A 212 -18.65 4.48 -17.75
N GLY A 213 -19.42 5.57 -17.68
CA GLY A 213 -20.72 5.65 -18.35
C GLY A 213 -20.71 6.53 -19.60
N GLY A 214 -19.57 6.68 -20.26
CA GLY A 214 -19.41 7.46 -21.48
C GLY A 214 -19.35 8.97 -21.26
N ASN A 215 -19.19 9.71 -22.36
CA ASN A 215 -19.16 11.18 -22.38
C ASN A 215 -20.44 11.77 -21.76
N ARG A 216 -20.31 12.75 -20.87
CA ARG A 216 -21.44 13.40 -20.21
C ARG A 216 -21.16 14.83 -19.77
N LEU A 217 -22.18 15.69 -19.85
CA LEU A 217 -22.19 16.97 -19.15
C LEU A 217 -22.78 16.77 -17.75
N THR A 218 -22.08 17.27 -16.73
CA THR A 218 -22.38 16.99 -15.34
C THR A 218 -22.37 18.28 -14.52
N ASP A 219 -23.44 18.52 -13.77
CA ASP A 219 -23.52 19.58 -12.77
C ASP A 219 -23.03 19.04 -11.42
N LEU A 220 -21.88 19.55 -10.96
CA LEU A 220 -21.25 19.09 -9.72
C LEU A 220 -22.07 19.47 -8.47
N SER A 221 -22.97 20.45 -8.55
CA SER A 221 -23.86 20.83 -7.44
C SER A 221 -24.94 19.77 -7.18
N ILE A 222 -25.36 19.06 -8.23
CA ILE A 222 -26.41 18.01 -8.19
C ILE A 222 -25.78 16.62 -8.02
N THR A 223 -24.59 16.41 -8.59
CA THR A 223 -23.88 15.12 -8.61
C THR A 223 -22.49 15.26 -7.99
N PRO A 224 -22.41 15.47 -6.66
CA PRO A 224 -21.16 15.78 -5.97
C PRO A 224 -20.17 14.61 -5.94
N GLU A 225 -20.57 13.42 -6.38
CA GLU A 225 -19.65 12.31 -6.59
C GLU A 225 -18.71 12.51 -7.79
N PHE A 226 -18.99 13.50 -8.64
CA PHE A 226 -18.11 13.94 -9.72
C PHE A 226 -17.27 15.12 -9.26
N PHE A 227 -15.99 15.08 -9.61
CA PHE A 227 -15.03 16.17 -9.46
C PHE A 227 -13.82 15.87 -10.34
N HIS A 228 -13.01 16.88 -10.64
CA HIS A 228 -11.76 16.72 -11.37
C HIS A 228 -10.70 17.65 -10.78
N GLY A 229 -9.49 17.12 -10.56
CA GLY A 229 -8.41 17.82 -9.87
C GLY A 229 -7.05 17.64 -10.53
N SER A 230 -7.02 17.45 -11.85
CA SER A 230 -5.79 17.28 -12.61
C SER A 230 -5.81 18.27 -13.76
N ALA A 231 -4.96 19.29 -13.68
CA ALA A 231 -4.86 20.27 -14.73
C ALA A 231 -4.36 19.67 -16.08
N PRO A 232 -3.43 18.69 -16.09
CA PRO A 232 -2.99 18.06 -17.33
C PRO A 232 -4.10 17.37 -18.12
N ALA A 233 -5.06 16.78 -17.41
CA ALA A 233 -6.19 16.08 -18.00
C ALA A 233 -7.46 16.95 -18.10
N ALA A 234 -7.32 18.28 -18.09
CA ALA A 234 -8.42 19.23 -18.12
C ALA A 234 -8.27 20.30 -19.22
N PHE A 235 -9.41 20.79 -19.71
CA PHE A 235 -9.53 21.97 -20.55
C PHE A 235 -10.39 23.01 -19.82
N VAL A 236 -9.86 24.22 -19.70
CA VAL A 236 -10.50 25.34 -18.99
C VAL A 236 -10.62 26.54 -19.93
N LYS A 237 -11.65 27.37 -19.76
CA LYS A 237 -11.83 28.59 -20.56
C LYS A 237 -10.82 29.64 -20.14
N ARG A 238 -10.10 30.18 -21.12
CA ARG A 238 -9.14 31.26 -20.91
C ARG A 238 -9.78 32.49 -20.27
N ALA A 239 -10.96 32.88 -20.74
CA ALA A 239 -11.68 34.06 -20.21
C ALA A 239 -11.86 33.97 -18.70
N ARG A 240 -12.26 32.80 -18.17
CA ARG A 240 -12.42 32.57 -16.73
C ARG A 240 -11.11 32.72 -15.96
N LEU A 241 -9.98 32.28 -16.54
CA LEU A 241 -8.65 32.44 -15.93
C LEU A 241 -8.26 33.91 -15.81
N ILE A 242 -8.49 34.70 -16.86
CA ILE A 242 -8.12 36.11 -16.90
C ILE A 242 -9.04 36.95 -16.02
N ASP A 243 -10.36 36.78 -16.17
CA ASP A 243 -11.36 37.60 -15.47
C ASP A 243 -11.30 37.46 -13.94
N ASN A 244 -10.88 36.28 -13.46
CA ASN A 244 -10.78 35.97 -12.03
C ASN A 244 -9.33 35.92 -11.51
N GLY A 245 -8.33 36.23 -12.35
CA GLY A 245 -6.91 36.21 -11.96
C GLY A 245 -6.44 34.83 -11.47
N LEU A 246 -6.97 33.74 -12.03
CA LEU A 246 -6.65 32.38 -11.58
C LEU A 246 -5.25 31.98 -12.04
N ARG A 247 -4.47 31.44 -11.12
CA ARG A 247 -3.08 30.99 -11.30
C ARG A 247 -2.84 29.75 -10.45
N PHE A 248 -1.86 28.95 -10.84
CA PHE A 248 -1.34 27.87 -10.00
C PHE A 248 -0.66 28.46 -8.78
N ASN A 249 -1.01 27.96 -7.59
CA ASN A 249 -0.41 28.41 -6.34
C ASN A 249 0.94 27.70 -6.11
N GLU A 250 2.03 28.40 -6.40
CA GLU A 250 3.39 27.87 -6.35
C GLU A 250 3.85 27.42 -4.95
N ALA A 251 3.17 27.89 -3.90
CA ALA A 251 3.46 27.52 -2.52
C ALA A 251 2.93 26.12 -2.16
N ILE A 252 1.94 25.58 -2.90
CA ILE A 252 1.38 24.26 -2.65
C ILE A 252 2.30 23.21 -3.26
N ARG A 253 3.13 22.60 -2.42
CA ARG A 253 4.09 21.53 -2.77
C ARG A 253 4.13 20.50 -1.63
N PRO A 254 4.46 19.23 -1.90
CA PRO A 254 4.92 18.67 -3.18
C PRO A 254 3.80 18.25 -4.13
N ASN A 255 2.53 18.34 -3.74
CA ASN A 255 1.39 17.91 -4.54
C ASN A 255 0.17 18.79 -4.28
N PHE A 256 -0.87 18.60 -5.11
CA PHE A 256 -2.20 19.22 -5.02
C PHE A 256 -2.31 20.64 -5.62
N GLU A 257 -1.24 21.20 -6.16
CA GLU A 257 -1.29 22.46 -6.91
C GLU A 257 -2.28 22.40 -8.08
N ASP A 258 -2.31 21.28 -8.81
CA ASP A 258 -3.31 21.02 -9.86
C ASP A 258 -4.74 20.92 -9.32
N GLY A 259 -4.89 20.18 -8.23
CA GLY A 259 -6.19 19.97 -7.58
C GLY A 259 -6.77 21.27 -7.06
N GLU A 260 -5.93 22.09 -6.43
CA GLU A 260 -6.31 23.41 -5.92
C GLU A 260 -6.68 24.36 -7.05
N PHE A 261 -5.88 24.41 -8.13
CA PHE A 261 -6.18 25.21 -9.32
C PHE A 261 -7.53 24.82 -9.93
N CYS A 262 -7.78 23.53 -10.17
CA CYS A 262 -9.05 23.05 -10.71
C CYS A 262 -10.23 23.40 -9.79
N CYS A 263 -10.05 23.28 -8.47
CA CYS A 263 -11.10 23.64 -7.52
C CYS A 263 -11.38 25.14 -7.49
N ARG A 264 -10.34 26.00 -7.48
CA ARG A 264 -10.51 27.46 -7.57
C ARG A 264 -11.20 27.86 -8.87
N TYR A 265 -10.81 27.24 -9.98
CA TYR A 265 -11.44 27.45 -11.27
C TYR A 265 -12.94 27.12 -11.22
N MET A 266 -13.31 25.97 -10.68
CA MET A 266 -14.71 25.55 -10.58
C MET A 266 -15.52 26.38 -9.57
N LEU A 267 -14.90 26.91 -8.51
CA LEU A 267 -15.55 27.84 -7.58
C LEU A 267 -15.80 29.22 -8.18
N ALA A 268 -14.98 29.63 -9.16
CA ALA A 268 -15.12 30.89 -9.90
C ALA A 268 -16.00 30.76 -11.16
N SER A 269 -16.59 29.59 -11.39
CA SER A 269 -17.36 29.25 -12.58
C SER A 269 -18.68 28.57 -12.21
N GLU A 270 -19.58 28.41 -13.19
CA GLU A 270 -20.70 27.49 -13.03
C GLU A 270 -20.16 26.05 -12.93
N PRO A 271 -20.66 25.20 -12.02
CA PRO A 271 -20.12 23.86 -11.77
C PRO A 271 -20.50 22.83 -12.85
N LEU A 272 -20.47 23.22 -14.12
CA LEU A 272 -20.81 22.37 -15.28
C LEU A 272 -19.55 21.84 -15.95
N VAL A 273 -19.33 20.53 -15.84
CA VAL A 273 -18.13 19.85 -16.34
C VAL A 273 -18.50 18.75 -17.34
N GLY A 274 -17.88 18.78 -18.52
CA GLY A 274 -17.94 17.70 -19.50
C GLY A 274 -16.90 16.61 -19.16
N PHE A 275 -17.34 15.44 -18.71
CA PHE A 275 -16.46 14.28 -18.53
C PHE A 275 -16.42 13.47 -19.81
N LEU A 276 -15.25 13.36 -20.43
CA LEU A 276 -15.05 12.72 -21.74
C LEU A 276 -14.29 11.41 -21.58
N SER A 277 -15.00 10.27 -21.72
CA SER A 277 -14.41 8.93 -21.62
C SER A 277 -13.46 8.59 -22.77
N ASN A 278 -13.73 9.19 -23.94
CA ASN A 278 -13.01 8.89 -25.18
C ASN A 278 -11.85 9.85 -25.45
N ALA A 279 -11.74 10.96 -24.70
CA ALA A 279 -10.54 11.78 -24.70
C ALA A 279 -9.55 11.11 -23.73
N ARG A 280 -8.65 10.29 -24.26
CA ARG A 280 -7.73 9.49 -23.45
C ARG A 280 -6.37 10.15 -23.33
N TYR A 281 -6.01 10.41 -22.08
CA TYR A 281 -4.74 10.97 -21.66
C TYR A 281 -3.91 9.83 -21.07
N ILE A 282 -2.81 9.45 -21.72
CA ILE A 282 -1.98 8.33 -21.29
C ILE A 282 -0.95 8.84 -20.27
N TYR A 283 -1.21 8.55 -19.01
CA TYR A 283 -0.41 8.97 -17.87
C TYR A 283 0.72 7.98 -17.57
N ARG A 284 1.98 8.40 -17.71
CA ARG A 284 3.17 7.56 -17.57
C ARG A 284 3.56 7.40 -16.09
N LYS A 285 3.69 6.15 -15.66
CA LYS A 285 4.32 5.77 -14.41
C LYS A 285 5.75 5.31 -14.70
N ARG A 286 6.71 6.18 -14.37
CA ARG A 286 8.15 5.98 -14.61
C ARG A 286 8.73 4.78 -13.84
N ALA A 287 9.61 4.02 -14.49
CA ALA A 287 10.23 2.82 -13.90
C ALA A 287 11.27 3.14 -12.81
N ASP A 288 11.95 4.29 -12.94
CA ASP A 288 12.98 4.76 -12.00
C ASP A 288 12.42 5.36 -10.70
N GLN A 289 11.08 5.41 -10.58
CA GLN A 289 10.35 6.03 -9.49
C GLN A 289 10.70 7.50 -9.22
N SER A 290 11.27 8.22 -10.17
CA SER A 290 11.73 9.61 -9.99
C SER A 290 10.60 10.65 -9.86
N SER A 291 9.33 10.23 -9.90
CA SER A 291 8.20 11.15 -9.86
C SER A 291 8.07 11.84 -8.51
N THR A 292 7.69 13.12 -8.52
CA THR A 292 7.43 13.93 -7.32
C THR A 292 6.43 13.26 -6.39
N LEU A 293 5.43 12.57 -6.95
CA LEU A 293 4.40 11.87 -6.18
C LEU A 293 4.95 10.66 -5.41
N ASN A 294 5.92 9.93 -5.96
CA ASN A 294 6.50 8.74 -5.31
C ASN A 294 7.22 9.08 -4.01
N ASN A 295 7.90 10.24 -3.96
CA ASN A 295 8.66 10.67 -2.78
C ASN A 295 7.87 11.60 -1.84
N SER A 296 6.66 12.00 -2.23
CA SER A 296 5.88 13.03 -1.52
C SER A 296 5.49 12.67 -0.08
N THR A 297 5.36 11.38 0.27
CA THR A 297 4.97 10.96 1.63
C THR A 297 6.05 11.24 2.68
N MET A 298 7.30 11.38 2.25
CA MET A 298 8.43 11.72 3.12
C MET A 298 8.71 13.22 3.19
N ASP A 299 7.98 14.05 2.43
CA ASP A 299 8.14 15.49 2.45
C ASP A 299 7.30 16.10 3.60
N PRO A 300 7.90 16.80 4.58
CA PRO A 300 7.17 17.49 5.65
C PRO A 300 6.10 18.46 5.13
N ARG A 301 6.34 19.11 3.98
CA ARG A 301 5.41 20.09 3.40
C ARG A 301 4.08 19.46 3.01
N ARG A 302 4.06 18.16 2.69
CA ARG A 302 2.82 17.42 2.44
C ARG A 302 1.89 17.46 3.66
N TYR A 303 2.41 17.52 4.89
CA TYR A 303 1.60 17.52 6.11
C TYR A 303 1.42 18.94 6.68
N LEU A 304 2.38 19.83 6.47
CA LEU A 304 2.33 21.19 7.01
C LEU A 304 1.64 22.19 6.07
N VAL A 305 1.94 22.12 4.78
CA VAL A 305 1.58 23.13 3.78
C VAL A 305 0.30 22.73 3.05
N VAL A 306 0.28 21.56 2.40
CA VAL A 306 -0.84 21.12 1.55
C VAL A 306 -2.20 21.10 2.30
N PRO A 307 -2.32 20.57 3.53
CA PRO A 307 -3.59 20.55 4.24
C PRO A 307 -4.02 21.94 4.70
N ARG A 308 -3.06 22.83 5.00
CA ARG A 308 -3.32 24.17 5.55
C ARG A 308 -3.70 25.17 4.46
N ILE A 309 -2.86 25.32 3.44
CA ILE A 309 -3.06 26.32 2.39
C ILE A 309 -3.71 25.75 1.12
N GLY A 310 -3.72 24.42 0.94
CA GLY A 310 -4.46 23.75 -0.13
C GLY A 310 -5.88 23.40 0.30
N TYR A 311 -6.04 22.45 1.22
CA TYR A 311 -7.36 21.92 1.58
C TYR A 311 -8.19 22.86 2.46
N LEU A 312 -7.64 23.28 3.60
CA LEU A 312 -8.36 24.09 4.57
C LEU A 312 -8.68 25.49 4.05
N ALA A 313 -7.73 26.14 3.36
CA ALA A 313 -7.93 27.47 2.80
C ALA A 313 -9.07 27.49 1.76
N ILE A 314 -9.07 26.54 0.81
CA ILE A 314 -10.12 26.52 -0.23
C ILE A 314 -11.50 26.16 0.34
N LEU A 315 -11.55 25.27 1.35
CA LEU A 315 -12.80 24.98 2.05
C LEU A 315 -13.33 26.21 2.79
N LYS A 316 -12.46 26.97 3.46
CA LYS A 316 -12.82 28.23 4.14
C LYS A 316 -13.36 29.27 3.16
N ASP A 317 -12.64 29.50 2.07
CA ASP A 317 -13.02 30.46 1.04
C ASP A 317 -14.37 30.07 0.41
N ALA A 318 -14.53 28.80 0.04
CA ALA A 318 -15.77 28.28 -0.52
C ALA A 318 -16.95 28.35 0.46
N ALA A 319 -16.73 28.01 1.74
CA ALA A 319 -17.75 28.10 2.77
C ALA A 319 -18.17 29.55 3.03
N LYS A 320 -17.22 30.49 3.07
CA LYS A 320 -17.50 31.92 3.20
C LYS A 320 -18.37 32.44 2.05
N ALA A 321 -18.15 31.94 0.83
CA ALA A 321 -18.97 32.29 -0.33
C ALA A 321 -20.36 31.62 -0.32
N ASN A 322 -20.55 30.51 0.40
CA ASN A 322 -21.74 29.65 0.33
C ASN A 322 -22.43 29.47 1.70
N ASN A 323 -22.80 30.58 2.36
CA ASN A 323 -23.56 30.57 3.63
C ASN A 323 -22.96 29.68 4.73
N GLY A 324 -21.63 29.58 4.78
CA GLY A 324 -20.89 28.80 5.78
C GLY A 324 -20.68 27.32 5.43
N VAL A 325 -21.12 26.84 4.26
CA VAL A 325 -20.96 25.43 3.86
C VAL A 325 -20.27 25.32 2.50
N ALA A 326 -19.14 24.62 2.44
CA ALA A 326 -18.45 24.38 1.18
C ALA A 326 -19.29 23.45 0.25
N PRO A 327 -19.22 23.60 -1.09
CA PRO A 327 -19.93 22.71 -2.00
C PRO A 327 -19.59 21.24 -1.78
N ALA A 328 -20.59 20.35 -1.89
CA ALA A 328 -20.42 18.92 -1.62
C ALA A 328 -19.37 18.25 -2.54
N TRP A 329 -19.26 18.67 -3.80
CA TRP A 329 -18.23 18.15 -4.72
C TRP A 329 -16.81 18.50 -4.25
N LEU A 330 -16.61 19.70 -3.69
CA LEU A 330 -15.33 20.13 -3.15
C LEU A 330 -14.99 19.31 -1.90
N GLN A 331 -15.96 19.13 -1.00
CA GLN A 331 -15.79 18.27 0.17
C GLN A 331 -15.39 16.83 -0.23
N ASN A 332 -16.06 16.25 -1.24
CA ASN A 332 -15.72 14.92 -1.75
C ASN A 332 -14.32 14.85 -2.39
N MET A 333 -13.90 15.92 -3.06
CA MET A 333 -12.54 16.01 -3.60
C MET A 333 -11.50 16.03 -2.47
N ILE A 334 -11.73 16.80 -1.40
CA ILE A 334 -10.84 16.79 -0.22
C ILE A 334 -10.87 15.43 0.50
N LEU A 335 -12.03 14.77 0.60
CA LEU A 335 -12.11 13.41 1.16
C LEU A 335 -11.33 12.39 0.34
N TYR A 336 -11.35 12.52 -1.00
CA TYR A 336 -10.52 11.72 -1.89
C TYR A 336 -9.03 11.94 -1.60
N GLU A 337 -8.60 13.20 -1.48
CA GLU A 337 -7.22 13.56 -1.13
C GLU A 337 -6.79 13.00 0.23
N LEU A 338 -7.59 13.19 1.27
CA LEU A 338 -7.32 12.66 2.61
C LEU A 338 -7.22 11.12 2.63
N SER A 339 -7.94 10.43 1.75
CA SER A 339 -7.83 8.97 1.62
C SER A 339 -6.40 8.51 1.27
N HIS A 340 -5.63 9.33 0.56
CA HIS A 340 -4.23 9.04 0.23
C HIS A 340 -3.30 9.13 1.46
N TYR A 341 -3.59 10.03 2.40
CA TYR A 341 -2.83 10.15 3.66
C TYR A 341 -3.04 8.91 4.54
N PHE A 342 -4.30 8.51 4.72
CA PHE A 342 -4.61 7.28 5.46
C PHE A 342 -4.07 6.02 4.78
N LYS A 343 -4.13 5.95 3.45
CA LYS A 343 -3.54 4.84 2.70
C LYS A 343 -2.01 4.76 2.89
N ALA A 344 -1.32 5.90 2.91
CA ALA A 344 0.11 5.96 3.18
C ALA A 344 0.42 5.47 4.61
N GLU A 345 -0.36 5.91 5.61
CA GLU A 345 -0.22 5.43 7.00
C GLU A 345 -0.52 3.93 7.16
N ASP A 346 -1.52 3.39 6.45
CA ASP A 346 -1.86 1.96 6.51
C ASP A 346 -0.86 1.07 5.75
N SER A 347 0.01 1.63 4.93
CA SER A 347 0.95 0.86 4.11
C SER A 347 2.13 0.38 4.95
N ALA A 348 2.22 -0.94 5.16
CA ALA A 348 3.30 -1.56 5.93
C ALA A 348 4.66 -1.25 5.30
N GLY A 349 5.56 -0.61 6.06
CA GLY A 349 6.92 -0.30 5.62
C GLY A 349 7.11 1.09 5.01
N ASN A 350 6.06 1.89 4.81
CA ASN A 350 6.21 3.27 4.36
C ASN A 350 6.36 4.21 5.54
N ALA A 351 7.49 4.93 5.60
CA ALA A 351 7.57 6.12 6.41
C ALA A 351 6.72 7.25 5.85
N THR A 352 6.29 8.08 6.79
CA THR A 352 5.64 9.35 6.51
C THR A 352 6.35 10.42 7.33
N ALA A 353 6.38 11.65 6.83
CA ALA A 353 6.97 12.76 7.57
C ALA A 353 6.11 13.23 8.78
N ALA A 354 4.89 12.71 8.93
CA ALA A 354 3.97 13.08 10.00
C ALA A 354 4.34 12.43 11.35
N ARG A 355 5.44 12.89 11.95
CA ARG A 355 5.95 12.44 13.25
C ARG A 355 6.35 13.64 14.11
N GLY A 356 6.33 13.48 15.44
CA GLY A 356 6.71 14.53 16.39
C GLY A 356 5.98 15.86 16.15
N GLU A 357 6.73 16.97 16.09
CA GLU A 357 6.16 18.32 15.90
C GLU A 357 5.36 18.45 14.58
N ILE A 358 5.78 17.76 13.52
CA ILE A 358 5.06 17.79 12.23
C ILE A 358 3.68 17.13 12.38
N ALA A 359 3.60 16.04 13.15
CA ALA A 359 2.33 15.41 13.47
C ALA A 359 1.41 16.34 14.27
N ASP A 360 1.95 17.04 15.27
CA ASP A 360 1.17 17.99 16.09
C ASP A 360 0.53 19.09 15.24
N ASP A 361 1.31 19.71 14.35
CA ASP A 361 0.83 20.74 13.41
C ASP A 361 -0.19 20.19 12.40
N PHE A 362 0.01 18.95 11.94
CA PHE A 362 -0.93 18.26 11.07
C PHE A 362 -2.26 18.03 11.80
N HIS A 363 -2.23 17.54 13.05
CA HIS A 363 -3.43 17.33 13.86
C HIS A 363 -4.17 18.64 14.15
N ALA A 364 -3.46 19.73 14.42
CA ALA A 364 -4.07 21.05 14.61
C ALA A 364 -4.79 21.52 13.33
N THR A 365 -4.17 21.35 12.17
CA THR A 365 -4.76 21.68 10.88
C THR A 365 -5.98 20.80 10.57
N MET A 366 -5.89 19.50 10.84
CA MET A 366 -6.98 18.55 10.65
C MET A 366 -8.18 18.85 11.55
N ALA A 367 -7.95 19.26 12.81
CA ALA A 367 -9.03 19.65 13.72
C ALA A 367 -9.84 20.85 13.23
N GLU A 368 -9.20 21.77 12.48
CA GLU A 368 -9.92 22.85 11.83
C GLU A 368 -10.58 22.39 10.53
N LEU A 369 -9.88 21.61 9.71
CA LEU A 369 -10.35 21.12 8.40
C LEU A 369 -11.64 20.32 8.50
N VAL A 370 -11.74 19.37 9.45
CA VAL A 370 -12.92 18.50 9.57
C VAL A 370 -14.20 19.29 9.91
N ARG A 371 -14.10 20.50 10.47
CA ARG A 371 -15.26 21.36 10.75
C ARG A 371 -15.93 21.89 9.49
N TYR A 372 -15.21 21.90 8.36
CA TYR A 372 -15.74 22.29 7.05
C TYR A 372 -16.20 21.10 6.21
N LEU A 373 -16.14 19.88 6.76
CA LEU A 373 -16.64 18.66 6.13
C LEU A 373 -17.95 18.24 6.79
N GLU A 374 -19.03 18.18 6.03
CA GLU A 374 -20.31 17.71 6.55
C GLU A 374 -20.25 16.21 6.86
N LYS A 375 -20.80 15.84 8.03
CA LYS A 375 -20.87 14.43 8.48
C LYS A 375 -21.49 13.52 7.40
N THR A 376 -22.53 14.00 6.71
CA THR A 376 -23.21 13.26 5.63
C THR A 376 -22.30 13.00 4.43
N GLN A 377 -21.37 13.90 4.09
CA GLN A 377 -20.41 13.69 3.00
C GLN A 377 -19.36 12.65 3.41
N ILE A 378 -18.83 12.72 4.64
CA ILE A 378 -17.88 11.71 5.16
C ILE A 378 -18.51 10.31 5.16
N SER A 379 -19.74 10.20 5.66
CA SER A 379 -20.55 8.98 5.70
C SER A 379 -20.80 8.36 4.33
N ASP A 380 -21.23 9.18 3.36
CA ASP A 380 -21.67 8.71 2.03
C ASP A 380 -20.55 8.62 0.99
N PHE A 381 -19.34 9.08 1.31
CA PHE A 381 -18.22 9.08 0.39
C PHE A 381 -17.89 7.65 -0.09
N THR A 382 -18.07 7.41 -1.39
CA THR A 382 -17.84 6.11 -2.03
C THR A 382 -16.94 6.19 -3.26
N ILE A 383 -16.61 7.41 -3.70
CA ILE A 383 -15.29 7.83 -4.23
C ILE A 383 -14.31 6.72 -4.64
N SER A 384 -13.36 6.54 -3.76
CA SER A 384 -12.34 5.50 -3.77
C SER A 384 -12.67 4.46 -2.68
N LEU A 385 -11.81 3.45 -2.55
CA LEU A 385 -11.81 2.61 -1.36
C LEU A 385 -11.57 3.50 -0.14
N PHE A 386 -12.60 3.67 0.67
CA PHE A 386 -12.55 4.46 1.88
C PHE A 386 -12.96 3.55 3.04
N ARG A 387 -12.04 3.25 3.95
CA ARG A 387 -12.24 2.25 5.02
C ARG A 387 -13.17 2.79 6.11
N GLY A 388 -13.90 1.91 6.80
CA GLY A 388 -14.79 2.29 7.91
C GLY A 388 -14.06 3.05 9.02
N ILE A 389 -12.85 2.60 9.37
CA ILE A 389 -12.02 3.26 10.39
C ILE A 389 -11.62 4.68 10.00
N TRP A 390 -11.35 4.95 8.72
CA TRP A 390 -11.00 6.30 8.25
C TRP A 390 -12.20 7.25 8.41
N ARG A 391 -13.43 6.77 8.13
CA ARG A 391 -14.66 7.56 8.35
C ARG A 391 -14.81 7.91 9.82
N GLN A 392 -14.68 6.94 10.71
CA GLN A 392 -14.79 7.16 12.15
C GLN A 392 -13.73 8.13 12.66
N CYS A 393 -12.50 8.07 12.13
CA CYS A 393 -11.47 9.05 12.46
C CYS A 393 -11.90 10.46 12.05
N LEU A 394 -12.31 10.67 10.80
CA LEU A 394 -12.74 12.00 10.34
C LEU A 394 -13.98 12.53 11.08
N LEU A 395 -14.90 11.66 11.50
CA LEU A 395 -16.10 12.04 12.22
C LEU A 395 -15.85 12.34 13.72
N HIS A 396 -14.89 11.66 14.35
CA HIS A 396 -14.81 11.62 15.81
C HIS A 396 -13.42 11.87 16.41
N ALA A 397 -12.33 11.59 15.70
CA ALA A 397 -10.98 11.68 16.28
C ALA A 397 -10.53 13.11 16.60
N TRP A 398 -10.99 14.07 15.79
CA TRP A 398 -10.68 15.49 15.95
C TRP A 398 -11.87 16.30 16.53
N SER A 399 -12.83 15.60 17.13
CA SER A 399 -13.93 16.20 17.89
C SER A 399 -13.52 16.38 19.35
N ASP A 400 -13.92 17.48 19.98
CA ASP A 400 -13.75 17.69 21.42
C ASP A 400 -14.78 16.89 22.25
N GLU A 401 -15.85 16.40 21.60
CA GLU A 401 -16.88 15.59 22.23
C GLU A 401 -16.44 14.11 22.31
N PRO A 402 -16.50 13.48 23.50
CA PRO A 402 -16.34 12.03 23.64
C PRO A 402 -17.33 11.28 22.76
N TRP A 403 -16.89 10.19 22.16
CA TRP A 403 -17.71 9.37 21.28
C TRP A 403 -17.48 7.90 21.53
N HIS A 404 -18.48 7.08 21.28
CA HIS A 404 -18.33 5.64 21.13
C HIS A 404 -19.24 5.15 20.02
N MET A 405 -18.91 4.02 19.40
CA MET A 405 -19.81 3.37 18.43
C MET A 405 -21.21 3.17 19.02
N GLU A 406 -22.27 3.05 18.23
CA GLU A 406 -23.63 2.80 18.77
C GLU A 406 -23.97 1.30 18.89
N TYR A 407 -23.01 0.45 18.51
CA TYR A 407 -23.13 -1.00 18.49
C TYR A 407 -21.76 -1.61 18.77
N ALA A 408 -21.75 -2.88 19.17
CA ALA A 408 -20.53 -3.66 19.28
C ALA A 408 -20.49 -4.74 18.21
N VAL A 409 -19.29 -5.13 17.82
CA VAL A 409 -19.05 -6.05 16.71
C VAL A 409 -18.56 -7.38 17.26
N PHE A 410 -19.31 -8.44 17.00
CA PHE A 410 -18.86 -9.82 17.17
C PHE A 410 -17.90 -10.16 16.03
N ARG A 411 -16.64 -10.48 16.37
CA ARG A 411 -15.57 -10.76 15.40
C ARG A 411 -15.30 -12.24 15.21
N HIS A 412 -15.32 -13.01 16.29
CA HIS A 412 -14.86 -14.39 16.29
C HIS A 412 -15.45 -15.18 17.45
N PHE A 413 -15.58 -16.51 17.27
CA PHE A 413 -15.88 -17.42 18.36
C PHE A 413 -14.81 -18.51 18.45
N ASP A 414 -14.04 -18.49 19.53
CA ASP A 414 -13.09 -19.53 19.87
C ASP A 414 -13.86 -20.72 20.45
N LYS A 415 -14.09 -21.74 19.62
CA LYS A 415 -14.84 -22.94 19.99
C LYS A 415 -14.19 -23.75 21.12
N GLN A 416 -12.87 -23.65 21.29
CA GLN A 416 -12.15 -24.47 22.27
C GLN A 416 -12.20 -23.82 23.64
N MET A 417 -11.86 -22.53 23.71
CA MET A 417 -12.00 -21.76 24.94
C MET A 417 -13.45 -21.41 25.27
N LYS A 418 -14.37 -21.56 24.31
CA LYS A 418 -15.77 -21.11 24.36
C LYS A 418 -15.88 -19.61 24.62
N LEU A 419 -15.05 -18.83 23.94
CA LEU A 419 -15.02 -17.37 24.08
C LEU A 419 -15.49 -16.68 22.80
N ALA A 420 -16.33 -15.65 22.94
CA ALA A 420 -16.69 -14.73 21.86
C ALA A 420 -15.81 -13.49 21.93
N LEU A 421 -15.23 -13.10 20.79
CA LEU A 421 -14.51 -11.85 20.61
C LEU A 421 -15.51 -10.76 20.22
N ILE A 422 -15.63 -9.75 21.08
CA ILE A 422 -16.47 -8.58 20.88
C ILE A 422 -15.56 -7.34 20.88
N THR A 423 -15.79 -6.44 19.92
CA THR A 423 -15.02 -5.19 19.81
C THR A 423 -15.93 -3.99 19.61
N TYR A 424 -15.56 -2.85 20.16
CA TYR A 424 -16.16 -1.55 19.83
C TYR A 424 -15.10 -0.45 19.96
N ARG A 425 -15.37 0.75 19.44
CA ARG A 425 -14.42 1.86 19.48
C ARG A 425 -14.99 3.07 20.22
N TYR A 426 -14.09 3.88 20.79
CA TYR A 426 -14.43 5.09 21.52
C TYR A 426 -13.30 6.13 21.51
N THR A 427 -13.66 7.39 21.75
CA THR A 427 -12.80 8.53 22.06
C THR A 427 -13.20 9.08 23.44
N GLY A 428 -12.24 9.67 24.16
CA GLY A 428 -12.48 10.13 25.53
C GLY A 428 -12.60 8.97 26.54
N GLU A 429 -13.57 9.07 27.45
CA GLU A 429 -13.75 8.09 28.53
C GLU A 429 -14.36 6.76 28.02
N ARG A 430 -13.89 5.65 28.60
CA ARG A 430 -14.38 4.32 28.26
C ARG A 430 -15.82 4.14 28.75
N PRO A 431 -16.76 3.67 27.91
CA PRO A 431 -18.11 3.31 28.35
C PRO A 431 -18.09 2.26 29.48
N SER A 432 -19.06 2.35 30.40
CA SER A 432 -19.25 1.32 31.41
C SER A 432 -19.86 0.06 30.79
N GLU A 433 -19.25 -1.10 31.04
CA GLU A 433 -19.60 -2.37 30.39
C GLU A 433 -20.37 -3.28 31.35
N ARG A 434 -21.52 -3.81 30.92
CA ARG A 434 -22.21 -4.92 31.58
C ARG A 434 -22.53 -6.02 30.58
N ILE A 435 -21.93 -7.19 30.75
CA ILE A 435 -22.01 -8.30 29.82
C ILE A 435 -22.88 -9.41 30.42
N ILE A 436 -23.82 -9.93 29.64
CA ILE A 436 -24.77 -10.95 30.08
C ILE A 436 -24.65 -12.16 29.15
N SER A 437 -24.35 -13.35 29.69
CA SER A 437 -24.30 -14.61 28.94
C SER A 437 -25.44 -15.51 29.39
N GLY A 438 -26.47 -15.66 28.55
CA GLY A 438 -27.73 -16.27 28.96
C GLY A 438 -28.49 -15.42 29.97
N THR A 439 -28.41 -15.79 31.26
CA THR A 439 -29.05 -15.08 32.38
C THR A 439 -28.05 -14.42 33.32
N ASP A 440 -26.77 -14.79 33.20
CA ASP A 440 -25.76 -14.48 34.20
C ASP A 440 -24.95 -13.26 33.74
N VAL A 441 -24.66 -12.35 34.67
CA VAL A 441 -23.69 -11.28 34.44
C VAL A 441 -22.31 -11.90 34.50
N VAL A 442 -21.52 -11.73 33.45
CA VAL A 442 -20.19 -12.34 33.33
C VAL A 442 -19.14 -11.26 33.11
N ASP A 443 -17.97 -11.48 33.67
CA ASP A 443 -16.79 -10.68 33.36
C ASP A 443 -16.11 -11.21 32.09
N PRO A 444 -15.49 -10.33 31.29
CA PRO A 444 -14.66 -10.77 30.19
C PRO A 444 -13.39 -11.47 30.73
N VAL A 445 -12.99 -12.57 30.10
CA VAL A 445 -11.81 -13.35 30.51
C VAL A 445 -10.52 -12.64 30.13
N PHE A 446 -10.50 -12.02 28.94
CA PHE A 446 -9.39 -11.22 28.47
C PHE A 446 -9.92 -9.90 27.93
N THR A 447 -9.22 -8.81 28.22
CA THR A 447 -9.58 -7.50 27.71
C THR A 447 -8.37 -6.72 27.26
N LYS A 448 -8.58 -5.84 26.29
CA LYS A 448 -7.56 -4.90 25.86
C LYS A 448 -8.19 -3.62 25.35
N ASP A 449 -7.59 -2.49 25.73
CA ASP A 449 -7.83 -1.20 25.09
C ASP A 449 -6.66 -0.97 24.12
N ARG A 450 -6.91 -1.18 22.83
CA ARG A 450 -5.93 -0.99 21.75
C ARG A 450 -5.94 0.45 21.30
N ASP A 451 -4.76 1.03 21.13
CA ASP A 451 -4.62 2.37 20.57
C ASP A 451 -4.69 2.32 19.04
N VAL A 452 -5.65 3.05 18.46
CA VAL A 452 -5.70 3.31 17.03
C VAL A 452 -4.87 4.56 16.78
N VAL A 453 -3.68 4.35 16.22
CA VAL A 453 -2.69 5.39 15.99
C VAL A 453 -2.70 5.78 14.51
N TYR A 454 -2.82 7.08 14.23
CA TYR A 454 -2.61 7.66 12.91
C TYR A 454 -1.80 8.95 13.09
N PHE A 455 -0.81 9.15 12.21
CA PHE A 455 0.05 10.33 12.23
C PHE A 455 0.69 10.57 13.61
N ASP A 456 1.28 9.52 14.19
CA ASP A 456 2.00 9.55 15.49
C ASP A 456 1.14 9.83 16.74
N ARG A 457 -0.19 9.87 16.62
CA ARG A 457 -1.10 10.09 17.74
C ARG A 457 -2.16 9.01 17.86
N THR A 458 -2.47 8.63 19.10
CA THR A 458 -3.68 7.86 19.40
C THR A 458 -4.90 8.73 19.12
N VAL A 459 -5.59 8.43 18.02
CA VAL A 459 -6.79 9.15 17.58
C VAL A 459 -8.08 8.55 18.13
N MET A 460 -8.03 7.29 18.56
CA MET A 460 -9.18 6.52 19.05
C MET A 460 -8.69 5.28 19.80
N LYS A 461 -9.53 4.70 20.64
CA LYS A 461 -9.30 3.39 21.25
C LYS A 461 -10.27 2.35 20.71
N GLU A 462 -9.76 1.14 20.48
CA GLU A 462 -10.55 -0.05 20.17
C GLU A 462 -10.55 -0.96 21.40
N ARG A 463 -11.74 -1.12 22.00
CA ARG A 463 -11.96 -2.07 23.07
C ARG A 463 -12.10 -3.46 22.50
N ILE A 464 -11.34 -4.41 23.05
CA ILE A 464 -11.33 -5.83 22.69
C ILE A 464 -11.72 -6.63 23.93
N LEU A 465 -12.76 -7.46 23.80
CA LEU A 465 -13.33 -8.27 24.88
C LEU A 465 -13.43 -9.74 24.45
N TRP A 466 -12.84 -10.64 25.22
CA TRP A 466 -13.09 -12.07 25.11
C TRP A 466 -14.03 -12.53 26.20
N VAL A 467 -15.26 -12.86 25.82
CA VAL A 467 -16.37 -13.11 26.74
C VAL A 467 -16.76 -14.59 26.73
N PRO A 468 -17.06 -15.22 27.87
CA PRO A 468 -17.64 -16.57 27.92
C PRO A 468 -18.93 -16.69 27.09
N ALA A 469 -18.89 -17.52 26.05
CA ALA A 469 -19.96 -17.73 25.09
C ALA A 469 -20.43 -19.19 25.11
N GLY A 470 -21.10 -19.56 26.22
CA GLY A 470 -21.85 -20.82 26.34
C GLY A 470 -23.34 -20.70 25.96
N ARG A 471 -23.86 -19.47 25.88
CA ARG A 471 -25.26 -19.10 25.55
C ARG A 471 -25.27 -17.79 24.76
N MET A 472 -26.46 -17.25 24.48
CA MET A 472 -26.62 -15.93 23.85
C MET A 472 -25.96 -14.84 24.72
N VAL A 473 -25.02 -14.10 24.13
CA VAL A 473 -24.35 -12.95 24.78
C VAL A 473 -25.12 -11.68 24.48
N ARG A 474 -25.30 -10.82 25.48
CA ARG A 474 -25.84 -9.45 25.36
C ARG A 474 -24.87 -8.48 26.01
N LEU A 475 -24.69 -7.32 25.40
CA LEU A 475 -23.87 -6.24 25.92
C LEU A 475 -24.76 -5.07 26.33
N GLN A 476 -24.50 -4.47 27.49
CA GLN A 476 -25.05 -3.18 27.88
C GLN A 476 -23.88 -2.22 28.07
N LEU A 477 -23.88 -1.10 27.35
CA LEU A 477 -22.92 -0.02 27.59
C LEU A 477 -23.64 1.19 28.18
N ASN A 478 -23.10 1.79 29.24
CA ASN A 478 -23.72 2.89 29.97
C ASN A 478 -25.16 2.59 30.41
N GLY A 479 -25.40 1.33 30.81
CA GLY A 479 -26.70 0.83 31.26
C GLY A 479 -27.72 0.56 30.15
N GLN A 480 -27.42 0.88 28.88
CA GLN A 480 -28.34 0.68 27.76
C GLN A 480 -28.00 -0.61 26.99
N PRO A 481 -29.01 -1.42 26.59
CA PRO A 481 -28.78 -2.61 25.76
C PRO A 481 -28.23 -2.22 24.39
N TRP A 482 -27.18 -2.90 23.96
CA TRP A 482 -26.51 -2.66 22.69
C TRP A 482 -26.68 -3.81 21.73
N GLU A 483 -26.80 -3.45 20.46
CA GLU A 483 -26.84 -4.41 19.36
C GLU A 483 -25.45 -5.03 19.16
N LEU A 484 -25.43 -6.36 19.06
CA LEU A 484 -24.25 -7.11 18.61
C LEU A 484 -24.38 -7.42 17.13
N ARG A 485 -23.53 -6.79 16.32
CA ARG A 485 -23.49 -6.98 14.86
C ARG A 485 -22.35 -7.91 14.47
N THR A 486 -22.48 -8.62 13.36
CA THR A 486 -21.40 -9.46 12.81
C THR A 486 -20.44 -8.68 11.92
N GLU A 487 -20.82 -7.46 11.51
CA GLU A 487 -20.04 -6.59 10.64
C GLU A 487 -20.17 -5.13 11.10
N GLU A 488 -19.17 -4.32 10.76
CA GLU A 488 -19.27 -2.87 10.89
C GLU A 488 -20.20 -2.35 9.78
N THR A 489 -21.30 -1.72 10.16
CA THR A 489 -22.13 -0.99 9.20
C THR A 489 -21.47 0.35 8.92
N ASN A 490 -21.20 0.64 7.65
CA ASN A 490 -20.89 2.02 7.27
C ASN A 490 -22.10 2.89 7.63
N GLU A 491 -21.88 3.94 8.42
CA GLU A 491 -22.85 5.00 8.67
C GLU A 491 -23.17 5.65 7.33
N ARG A 492 -24.17 5.14 6.62
CA ARG A 492 -24.63 5.69 5.35
C ARG A 492 -25.94 6.40 5.59
N SER A 493 -26.05 7.62 5.10
CA SER A 493 -27.33 8.31 5.09
C SER A 493 -28.23 7.70 4.00
N VAL A 494 -29.52 7.57 4.29
CA VAL A 494 -30.51 7.15 3.30
C VAL A 494 -30.84 8.35 2.42
N ARG A 495 -30.24 8.45 1.23
CA ARG A 495 -30.66 9.45 0.22
C ARG A 495 -31.59 8.82 -0.82
N LEU A 496 -32.77 9.40 -0.97
CA LEU A 496 -33.59 9.20 -2.16
C LEU A 496 -32.90 9.94 -3.31
N ARG A 497 -32.33 9.21 -4.27
CA ARG A 497 -31.81 9.83 -5.50
C ARG A 497 -32.99 10.42 -6.28
N PRO A 498 -32.92 11.67 -6.77
CA PRO A 498 -33.91 12.17 -7.71
C PRO A 498 -34.03 11.19 -8.88
N ILE A 499 -35.26 10.79 -9.21
CA ILE A 499 -35.53 9.99 -10.40
C ILE A 499 -35.11 10.85 -11.60
N GLN A 500 -33.91 10.62 -12.12
CA GLN A 500 -33.55 11.13 -13.43
C GLN A 500 -34.47 10.43 -14.44
N MET A 501 -35.33 11.21 -15.10
CA MET A 501 -36.08 10.76 -16.27
C MET A 501 -35.08 10.31 -17.34
N ARG A 502 -34.79 9.01 -17.34
CA ARG A 502 -34.07 8.35 -18.43
C ARG A 502 -35.02 8.20 -19.61
N THR A 503 -34.88 9.08 -20.60
CA THR A 503 -35.43 8.85 -21.94
C THR A 503 -34.53 7.86 -22.68
N GLY A 504 -34.74 6.57 -22.44
CA GLY A 504 -34.11 5.49 -23.21
C GLY A 504 -33.94 4.19 -22.41
N PRO A 505 -34.09 3.00 -23.03
CA PRO A 505 -34.11 1.73 -22.33
C PRO A 505 -32.67 1.31 -21.99
N THR A 506 -32.08 1.91 -20.96
CA THR A 506 -30.87 1.39 -20.34
C THR A 506 -31.28 0.42 -19.25
N ARG A 507 -31.29 -0.87 -19.59
CA ARG A 507 -31.11 -1.95 -18.60
C ARG A 507 -29.82 -1.63 -17.83
N ILE A 508 -29.96 -1.14 -16.59
CA ILE A 508 -28.85 -1.18 -15.63
C ILE A 508 -28.72 -2.64 -15.25
N GLY A 509 -27.99 -3.40 -16.07
CA GLY A 509 -27.28 -4.53 -15.54
C GLY A 509 -26.24 -3.95 -14.59
N ILE A 510 -26.51 -3.99 -13.29
CA ILE A 510 -25.40 -4.25 -12.37
C ILE A 510 -24.76 -5.51 -12.93
N PRO A 511 -23.47 -5.55 -13.28
CA PRO A 511 -22.82 -6.83 -13.41
C PRO A 511 -22.83 -7.41 -12.00
N TYR A 512 -23.91 -8.11 -11.67
CA TYR A 512 -23.80 -9.26 -10.81
C TYR A 512 -22.94 -10.22 -11.62
N THR A 513 -21.62 -10.11 -11.48
CA THR A 513 -20.76 -11.27 -11.69
C THR A 513 -21.30 -12.29 -10.71
N ALA A 514 -22.12 -13.20 -11.22
CA ALA A 514 -22.43 -14.40 -10.49
C ALA A 514 -21.09 -14.99 -10.04
N PRO A 515 -20.94 -15.43 -8.77
CA PRO A 515 -19.82 -16.26 -8.41
C PRO A 515 -19.97 -17.57 -9.21
N GLY A 516 -19.36 -17.62 -10.40
CA GLY A 516 -19.63 -18.68 -11.36
C GLY A 516 -18.76 -18.66 -12.62
N ASP A 517 -18.32 -17.51 -13.11
CA ASP A 517 -17.70 -17.45 -14.46
C ASP A 517 -16.17 -17.51 -14.49
N GLU A 518 -15.48 -17.59 -13.35
CA GLU A 518 -14.06 -17.97 -13.30
C GLU A 518 -13.81 -19.48 -13.29
N ILE A 519 -14.86 -20.31 -13.34
CA ILE A 519 -14.73 -21.78 -13.22
C ILE A 519 -14.46 -22.48 -14.57
N PHE A 520 -14.71 -21.82 -15.71
CA PHE A 520 -14.72 -22.52 -17.01
C PHE A 520 -13.44 -22.42 -17.87
N ASN A 521 -12.39 -21.74 -17.40
CA ASN A 521 -11.10 -21.70 -18.09
C ASN A 521 -9.95 -22.38 -17.31
N GLN A 522 -10.25 -23.33 -16.42
CA GLN A 522 -9.21 -24.21 -15.89
C GLN A 522 -8.95 -25.36 -16.88
N PRO A 523 -7.69 -25.62 -17.29
CA PRO A 523 -7.38 -26.76 -18.14
C PRO A 523 -7.90 -28.04 -17.48
N LEU A 524 -8.55 -28.94 -18.24
CA LEU A 524 -9.11 -30.22 -17.78
C LEU A 524 -8.16 -31.05 -16.89
N ARG A 525 -6.85 -30.82 -17.03
CA ARG A 525 -5.79 -31.38 -16.17
C ARG A 525 -5.92 -30.95 -14.70
N GLU A 526 -6.20 -29.69 -14.39
CA GLU A 526 -6.30 -29.19 -13.01
C GLU A 526 -7.52 -29.74 -12.26
N VAL A 527 -8.66 -29.85 -12.95
CA VAL A 527 -9.89 -30.46 -12.41
C VAL A 527 -9.70 -31.95 -12.11
N ALA A 528 -9.07 -32.70 -13.03
CA ALA A 528 -8.74 -34.11 -12.83
C ALA A 528 -7.74 -34.31 -11.67
N THR A 529 -6.78 -33.39 -11.54
CA THR A 529 -5.82 -33.44 -10.44
C THR A 529 -6.52 -33.12 -9.11
N SER A 530 -7.39 -32.10 -9.04
CA SER A 530 -8.25 -31.75 -7.89
C SER A 530 -9.13 -32.91 -7.39
N LEU A 531 -9.71 -33.69 -8.31
CA LEU A 531 -10.47 -34.90 -8.00
C LEU A 531 -9.58 -36.01 -7.40
N PHE A 532 -8.41 -36.25 -7.99
CA PHE A 532 -7.43 -37.21 -7.47
C PHE A 532 -6.90 -36.80 -6.08
N TYR A 533 -6.64 -35.50 -5.88
CA TYR A 533 -6.26 -34.93 -4.58
C TYR A 533 -7.35 -35.16 -3.52
N ASN A 534 -8.61 -34.90 -3.85
CA ASN A 534 -9.75 -35.14 -2.97
C ASN A 534 -9.89 -36.62 -2.55
N ILE A 535 -9.61 -37.55 -3.47
CA ILE A 535 -9.65 -38.99 -3.20
C ILE A 535 -8.48 -39.39 -2.27
N TYR A 536 -7.25 -38.94 -2.58
CA TYR A 536 -6.05 -39.28 -1.80
C TYR A 536 -6.12 -38.79 -0.34
N VAL A 537 -6.53 -37.54 -0.13
CA VAL A 537 -6.71 -36.93 1.21
C VAL A 537 -7.78 -37.65 2.04
N ARG A 538 -8.74 -38.31 1.36
CA ARG A 538 -9.79 -39.11 1.98
C ARG A 538 -9.41 -40.57 2.16
N THR A 539 -8.21 -41.03 1.79
CA THR A 539 -7.81 -42.44 2.02
C THR A 539 -7.78 -42.78 3.52
N PRO A 540 -8.22 -43.99 3.93
CA PRO A 540 -8.16 -44.43 5.32
C PRO A 540 -6.74 -44.37 5.91
N TRP A 541 -5.73 -44.65 5.08
CA TRP A 541 -4.33 -44.55 5.45
C TRP A 541 -3.94 -43.12 5.83
N ALA A 542 -4.21 -42.13 4.96
CA ALA A 542 -3.87 -40.73 5.23
C ALA A 542 -4.63 -40.21 6.46
N ARG A 543 -5.91 -40.59 6.60
CA ARG A 543 -6.72 -40.28 7.78
C ARG A 543 -6.06 -40.80 9.05
N LYS A 544 -5.64 -42.07 9.10
CA LYS A 544 -5.04 -42.66 10.29
C LYS A 544 -3.66 -42.05 10.59
N LYS A 545 -2.85 -41.82 9.55
CA LYS A 545 -1.46 -41.35 9.68
C LYS A 545 -1.35 -39.91 10.16
N PHE A 546 -2.17 -39.01 9.62
CA PHE A 546 -2.07 -37.57 9.87
C PHE A 546 -3.09 -37.03 10.87
N ARG A 547 -3.92 -37.89 11.48
CA ARG A 547 -4.90 -37.49 12.50
C ARG A 547 -4.23 -36.72 13.64
N GLY A 548 -4.77 -35.54 13.96
CA GLY A 548 -4.30 -34.72 15.08
C GLY A 548 -2.86 -34.26 14.91
N SER A 549 -2.40 -34.07 13.67
CA SER A 549 -1.00 -33.76 13.41
C SER A 549 -0.66 -32.33 13.81
N TRP A 550 0.53 -32.18 14.39
CA TRP A 550 1.16 -30.89 14.60
C TRP A 550 2.24 -30.74 13.54
N VAL A 551 2.17 -29.64 12.80
CA VAL A 551 3.09 -29.33 11.71
C VAL A 551 4.00 -28.21 12.16
N PHE A 552 5.29 -28.40 11.96
CA PHE A 552 6.33 -27.44 12.26
C PHE A 552 7.03 -27.06 10.96
N MET A 553 7.37 -25.77 10.84
CA MET A 553 7.99 -25.20 9.64
C MET A 553 8.76 -23.93 10.03
N ASP A 554 9.81 -23.61 9.28
CA ASP A 554 10.45 -22.30 9.33
C ASP A 554 10.22 -21.56 8.01
N ARG A 555 11.21 -21.57 7.11
CA ARG A 555 11.03 -21.15 5.73
C ARG A 555 10.75 -22.38 4.86
N VAL A 556 10.12 -22.18 3.71
CA VAL A 556 9.87 -23.28 2.75
C VAL A 556 11.19 -23.94 2.32
N ARG A 557 12.22 -23.12 2.08
CA ARG A 557 13.51 -23.56 1.55
C ARG A 557 14.61 -23.72 2.59
N ASN A 558 14.39 -23.28 3.84
CA ASN A 558 15.40 -23.37 4.89
C ASN A 558 14.76 -23.70 6.25
N ALA A 559 15.42 -24.58 7.01
CA ALA A 559 15.15 -24.83 8.41
C ALA A 559 16.45 -24.71 9.20
N ASP A 560 16.41 -23.83 10.20
CA ASP A 560 17.42 -23.65 11.25
C ASP A 560 16.91 -22.62 12.28
N ASP A 561 15.60 -22.59 12.55
CA ASP A 561 15.00 -21.63 13.48
C ASP A 561 14.06 -22.36 14.46
N SER A 562 13.24 -21.60 15.18
CA SER A 562 12.41 -22.08 16.28
C SER A 562 11.48 -23.22 15.88
N GLY A 563 11.04 -23.30 14.63
CA GLY A 563 10.22 -24.40 14.12
C GLY A 563 10.96 -25.74 14.12
N GLU A 564 12.21 -25.77 13.63
CA GLU A 564 13.03 -26.99 13.65
C GLU A 564 13.31 -27.44 15.09
N ILE A 565 13.70 -26.52 15.96
CA ILE A 565 14.08 -26.86 17.34
C ILE A 565 12.88 -27.39 18.12
N LEU A 566 11.72 -26.76 17.99
CA LEU A 566 10.49 -27.22 18.64
C LEU A 566 10.04 -28.59 18.11
N PHE A 567 10.20 -28.86 16.81
CA PHE A 567 9.94 -30.17 16.22
C PHE A 567 10.86 -31.25 16.82
N LYS A 568 12.16 -30.98 16.89
CA LYS A 568 13.15 -31.90 17.48
C LYS A 568 12.82 -32.19 18.94
N TYR A 569 12.49 -31.16 19.72
CA TYR A 569 12.05 -31.31 21.11
C TYR A 569 10.79 -32.18 21.21
N ALA A 570 9.75 -31.89 20.42
CA ALA A 570 8.51 -32.67 20.43
C ALA A 570 8.76 -34.16 20.09
N ARG A 571 9.64 -34.45 19.12
CA ARG A 571 9.99 -35.83 18.75
C ARG A 571 10.76 -36.56 19.84
N ALA A 572 11.62 -35.86 20.58
CA ALA A 572 12.43 -36.44 21.64
C ALA A 572 11.63 -36.64 22.94
N GLN A 573 10.92 -35.60 23.39
CA GLN A 573 10.33 -35.52 24.74
C GLN A 573 8.81 -35.70 24.77
N ARG A 574 8.10 -35.44 23.66
CA ARG A 574 6.62 -35.48 23.59
C ARG A 574 6.11 -36.46 22.55
N LYS A 575 6.39 -37.74 22.79
CA LYS A 575 6.06 -38.85 21.86
C LYS A 575 4.55 -39.03 21.62
N ASP A 576 3.72 -38.47 22.49
CA ASP A 576 2.28 -38.38 22.36
C ASP A 576 1.83 -37.44 21.22
N ILE A 577 2.66 -36.46 20.86
CA ILE A 577 2.39 -35.51 19.78
C ILE A 577 2.71 -36.15 18.42
N ASN A 578 1.74 -36.13 17.51
CA ASN A 578 1.93 -36.54 16.12
C ASN A 578 2.64 -35.44 15.31
N ALA A 579 3.91 -35.21 15.60
CA ALA A 579 4.73 -34.14 15.02
C ALA A 579 5.26 -34.47 13.61
N TRP A 580 5.17 -33.48 12.71
CA TRP A 580 5.66 -33.51 11.33
C TRP A 580 6.41 -32.22 11.00
N PHE A 581 7.48 -32.33 10.22
CA PHE A 581 8.22 -31.16 9.74
C PHE A 581 8.08 -31.01 8.23
N VAL A 582 7.87 -29.77 7.77
CA VAL A 582 7.65 -29.44 6.36
C VAL A 582 8.79 -28.56 5.86
N VAL A 583 9.42 -28.99 4.78
CA VAL A 583 10.46 -28.26 4.04
C VAL A 583 10.50 -28.76 2.61
N ASP A 584 11.00 -27.96 1.68
CA ASP A 584 11.18 -28.37 0.28
C ASP A 584 12.19 -29.53 0.17
N LYS A 585 11.87 -30.52 -0.68
CA LYS A 585 12.64 -31.75 -0.89
C LYS A 585 14.02 -31.51 -1.52
N ASP A 586 14.19 -30.43 -2.26
CA ASP A 586 15.39 -30.18 -3.07
C ASP A 586 16.45 -29.35 -2.31
N THR A 587 16.26 -29.15 -1.01
CA THR A 587 17.12 -28.33 -0.14
C THR A 587 18.21 -29.13 0.57
N ALA A 588 19.32 -28.47 0.94
CA ALA A 588 20.36 -29.05 1.80
C ALA A 588 19.78 -29.48 3.16
N THR A 589 18.89 -28.67 3.72
CA THR A 589 18.15 -28.94 4.95
C THR A 589 17.37 -30.26 4.90
N TRP A 590 16.66 -30.56 3.81
CA TRP A 590 15.96 -31.84 3.65
C TRP A 590 16.91 -33.04 3.74
N LYS A 591 18.05 -32.95 3.05
CA LYS A 591 19.09 -34.00 3.09
C LYS A 591 19.66 -34.16 4.51
N ARG A 592 19.96 -33.04 5.19
CA ARG A 592 20.46 -33.00 6.58
C ARG A 592 19.49 -33.68 7.56
N LEU A 593 18.22 -33.24 7.61
CA LEU A 593 17.22 -33.80 8.52
C LEU A 593 16.93 -35.29 8.26
N ARG A 594 17.03 -35.76 7.00
CA ARG A 594 16.94 -37.20 6.70
C ARG A 594 18.11 -37.98 7.28
N LYS A 595 19.34 -37.46 7.18
CA LYS A 595 20.55 -38.09 7.73
C LYS A 595 20.52 -38.12 9.26
N GLU A 596 19.92 -37.10 9.89
CA GLU A 596 19.65 -37.06 11.34
C GLU A 596 18.55 -38.04 11.81
N GLY A 597 17.92 -38.79 10.89
CA GLY A 597 16.95 -39.84 11.22
C GLY A 597 15.48 -39.39 11.18
N PHE A 598 15.18 -38.15 10.77
CA PHE A 598 13.80 -37.63 10.74
C PHE A 598 13.02 -37.97 9.48
N GLY A 599 13.60 -38.67 8.50
CA GLY A 599 13.01 -38.87 7.16
C GLY A 599 11.58 -39.46 7.14
N SER A 600 11.20 -40.27 8.14
CA SER A 600 9.84 -40.81 8.25
C SER A 600 8.77 -39.76 8.65
N ARG A 601 9.22 -38.64 9.24
CA ARG A 601 8.44 -37.51 9.74
C ARG A 601 8.61 -36.22 8.93
N LEU A 602 9.40 -36.26 7.86
CA LEU A 602 9.52 -35.16 6.90
C LEU A 602 8.45 -35.25 5.81
N VAL A 603 7.97 -34.09 5.38
CA VAL A 603 7.02 -33.95 4.27
C VAL A 603 7.44 -32.82 3.36
N ALA A 604 7.58 -33.13 2.06
CA ALA A 604 7.99 -32.16 1.06
C ALA A 604 6.89 -31.12 0.86
N TYR A 605 7.22 -29.84 1.01
CA TYR A 605 6.28 -28.74 0.75
C TYR A 605 5.67 -28.86 -0.66
N GLY A 606 4.38 -28.54 -0.81
CA GLY A 606 3.65 -28.65 -2.08
C GLY A 606 3.32 -30.07 -2.57
N SER A 607 3.79 -31.12 -1.89
CA SER A 607 3.50 -32.51 -2.30
C SER A 607 2.09 -32.99 -1.96
N LEU A 608 1.63 -34.06 -2.62
CA LEU A 608 0.41 -34.82 -2.27
C LEU A 608 0.33 -35.17 -0.77
N LYS A 609 1.47 -35.57 -0.20
CA LYS A 609 1.61 -35.92 1.22
C LYS A 609 1.45 -34.69 2.12
N TRP A 610 1.97 -33.54 1.70
CA TRP A 610 1.80 -32.27 2.40
C TRP A 610 0.34 -31.84 2.44
N MET A 611 -0.37 -31.94 1.32
CA MET A 611 -1.80 -31.61 1.29
C MET A 611 -2.63 -32.51 2.20
N ALA A 612 -2.36 -33.83 2.18
CA ALA A 612 -3.03 -34.78 3.07
C ALA A 612 -2.70 -34.55 4.55
N LEU A 613 -1.49 -34.11 4.86
CA LEU A 613 -1.07 -33.69 6.19
C LEU A 613 -1.86 -32.45 6.62
N MET A 614 -1.80 -31.36 5.86
CA MET A 614 -2.45 -30.08 6.17
C MET A 614 -3.96 -30.22 6.37
N PHE A 615 -4.64 -31.11 5.63
CA PHE A 615 -6.07 -31.38 5.79
C PHE A 615 -6.44 -32.00 7.16
N ARG A 616 -5.48 -32.62 7.85
CA ARG A 616 -5.66 -33.27 9.16
C ARG A 616 -4.88 -32.59 10.28
N THR A 617 -4.18 -31.51 9.95
CA THR A 617 -3.42 -30.71 10.89
C THR A 617 -4.35 -30.00 11.85
N THR A 618 -4.03 -30.10 13.13
CA THR A 618 -4.71 -29.36 14.21
C THR A 618 -3.95 -28.09 14.56
N LEU A 619 -2.62 -28.12 14.44
CA LEU A 619 -1.72 -27.02 14.77
C LEU A 619 -0.63 -26.88 13.70
N LEU A 620 -0.43 -25.67 13.22
CA LEU A 620 0.72 -25.26 12.44
C LEU A 620 1.56 -24.29 13.28
N ALA A 621 2.79 -24.64 13.61
CA ALA A 621 3.73 -23.80 14.33
C ALA A 621 4.86 -23.35 13.40
N SER A 622 5.11 -22.04 13.33
CA SER A 622 6.06 -21.45 12.40
C SER A 622 6.82 -20.26 12.99
N SER A 623 8.13 -20.17 12.72
CA SER A 623 8.96 -18.99 13.04
C SER A 623 8.62 -17.75 12.20
N HIS A 624 7.89 -17.92 11.09
CA HIS A 624 7.50 -16.85 10.17
C HIS A 624 5.98 -16.76 10.02
N ALA A 625 5.47 -15.53 9.91
CA ALA A 625 4.04 -15.21 9.80
C ALA A 625 3.62 -14.75 8.39
N GLY A 626 4.51 -14.76 7.40
CA GLY A 626 4.17 -14.42 6.00
C GLY A 626 3.55 -15.59 5.22
N PRO A 627 3.04 -15.36 4.00
CA PRO A 627 2.77 -16.44 3.06
C PRO A 627 4.09 -17.15 2.65
N PRO A 628 4.09 -18.49 2.50
CA PRO A 628 2.93 -19.39 2.60
C PRO A 628 2.64 -19.94 4.01
N GLN A 629 3.34 -19.49 5.05
CA GLN A 629 3.24 -20.05 6.41
C GLN A 629 1.95 -19.69 7.14
N ALA A 630 1.49 -18.45 7.02
CA ALA A 630 0.21 -18.02 7.61
C ALA A 630 -0.99 -18.27 6.68
N ASN A 631 -0.77 -18.22 5.36
CA ASN A 631 -1.79 -18.45 4.31
C ASN A 631 -1.20 -19.34 3.21
N PRO A 632 -1.44 -20.66 3.19
CA PRO A 632 -0.89 -21.53 2.16
C PRO A 632 -1.56 -21.30 0.78
N PRO A 633 -0.92 -21.72 -0.32
CA PRO A 633 -1.25 -21.30 -1.69
C PRO A 633 -2.69 -21.56 -2.16
N LYS A 634 -3.11 -20.81 -3.19
CA LYS A 634 -4.44 -20.81 -3.85
C LYS A 634 -5.04 -22.18 -4.20
N PHE A 635 -4.26 -23.25 -4.29
CA PHE A 635 -4.79 -24.62 -4.43
C PHE A 635 -5.75 -25.02 -3.28
N ILE A 636 -5.66 -24.34 -2.12
CA ILE A 636 -6.51 -24.52 -0.94
C ILE A 636 -7.76 -23.60 -0.99
N GLU A 637 -8.03 -22.81 -2.04
CA GLU A 637 -9.20 -21.89 -2.11
C GLU A 637 -10.57 -22.57 -1.90
N HIS A 638 -10.68 -23.86 -2.20
CA HIS A 638 -11.90 -24.65 -1.92
C HIS A 638 -11.95 -25.25 -0.50
N PHE A 639 -10.94 -24.98 0.32
CA PHE A 639 -10.74 -25.55 1.65
C PHE A 639 -10.46 -24.46 2.68
N VAL A 640 -11.42 -24.21 3.56
CA VAL A 640 -11.20 -23.35 4.73
C VAL A 640 -10.17 -24.02 5.65
N PRO A 641 -9.00 -23.41 5.90
CA PRO A 641 -8.00 -23.92 6.85
C PRO A 641 -8.63 -24.18 8.21
N ARG A 642 -8.38 -25.36 8.80
CA ARG A 642 -8.93 -25.76 10.12
C ARG A 642 -7.88 -25.86 11.21
N TRP A 643 -6.61 -25.63 10.90
CA TRP A 643 -5.53 -25.67 11.89
C TRP A 643 -5.44 -24.34 12.63
N LYS A 644 -4.88 -24.43 13.84
CA LYS A 644 -4.49 -23.29 14.66
C LYS A 644 -3.07 -22.85 14.29
N PHE A 645 -2.83 -21.56 14.16
CA PHE A 645 -1.51 -21.03 13.81
C PHE A 645 -0.76 -20.52 15.05
N ALA A 646 0.38 -21.12 15.38
CA ALA A 646 1.28 -20.68 16.43
C ALA A 646 2.49 -19.96 15.83
N PHE A 647 2.61 -18.67 16.09
CA PHE A 647 3.73 -17.86 15.65
C PHE A 647 4.85 -17.93 16.68
N LEU A 648 5.96 -18.57 16.29
CA LEU A 648 7.13 -18.83 17.12
C LEU A 648 8.18 -17.72 17.06
N GLN A 649 8.03 -16.77 16.13
CA GLN A 649 9.00 -15.74 15.79
C GLN A 649 10.38 -16.25 15.30
N HIS A 650 11.15 -15.33 14.72
CA HIS A 650 12.54 -15.52 14.27
C HIS A 650 13.48 -14.44 14.85
N GLY A 651 13.11 -13.88 16.00
CA GLY A 651 13.85 -12.85 16.72
C GLY A 651 12.93 -12.03 17.61
N VAL A 652 13.49 -11.37 18.61
CA VAL A 652 12.74 -10.47 19.49
C VAL A 652 12.23 -9.28 18.67
N ILE A 653 10.92 -9.02 18.72
CA ILE A 653 10.33 -7.83 18.10
C ILE A 653 10.63 -6.63 18.99
N LYS A 654 11.32 -5.65 18.40
CA LYS A 654 11.72 -4.38 19.06
C LYS A 654 11.03 -3.16 18.46
N ASP A 655 10.66 -3.26 17.18
CA ASP A 655 10.00 -2.22 16.38
C ASP A 655 8.48 -2.48 16.35
N ASP A 656 7.68 -1.46 16.10
CA ASP A 656 6.24 -1.63 15.91
C ASP A 656 5.94 -2.23 14.52
N LEU A 657 5.47 -3.48 14.56
CA LEU A 657 5.04 -4.29 13.42
C LEU A 657 3.52 -4.52 13.41
N SER A 658 2.76 -3.76 14.20
CA SER A 658 1.31 -3.92 14.38
C SER A 658 0.53 -3.83 13.08
N ALA A 659 0.88 -2.92 12.17
CA ALA A 659 0.27 -2.79 10.84
C ALA A 659 0.36 -4.09 10.03
N TRP A 660 1.50 -4.80 10.12
CA TRP A 660 1.70 -6.08 9.44
C TRP A 660 1.04 -7.23 10.20
N LEU A 661 1.17 -7.29 11.53
CA LEU A 661 0.76 -8.43 12.34
C LEU A 661 -0.74 -8.45 12.69
N ASN A 662 -1.38 -7.29 12.89
CA ASN A 662 -2.79 -7.20 13.26
C ASN A 662 -3.74 -7.92 12.27
N PRO A 663 -3.54 -7.88 10.94
CA PRO A 663 -4.39 -8.64 10.01
C PRO A 663 -4.28 -10.17 10.13
N LYS A 664 -3.29 -10.71 10.86
CA LYS A 664 -3.01 -12.15 10.92
C LYS A 664 -3.68 -12.80 12.10
N GLU A 665 -4.43 -13.86 11.85
CA GLU A 665 -5.05 -14.69 12.91
C GLU A 665 -3.98 -15.58 13.58
N MET A 666 -3.84 -15.44 14.89
CA MET A 666 -2.85 -16.18 15.68
C MET A 666 -3.52 -16.85 16.86
N PHE A 667 -3.29 -18.16 16.98
CA PHE A 667 -3.70 -18.94 18.15
C PHE A 667 -2.71 -18.78 19.31
N LEU A 668 -1.43 -18.65 18.99
CA LEU A 668 -0.36 -18.40 19.96
C LEU A 668 0.65 -17.44 19.32
N PHE A 669 1.07 -16.45 20.09
CA PHE A 669 2.15 -15.52 19.78
C PHE A 669 3.20 -15.65 20.88
N VAL A 670 4.29 -16.38 20.58
CA VAL A 670 5.42 -16.56 21.50
C VAL A 670 6.21 -15.26 21.58
N VAL A 671 6.58 -14.80 22.77
CA VAL A 671 7.51 -13.67 22.99
C VAL A 671 8.59 -14.06 24.00
N SER A 672 9.66 -13.27 24.06
CA SER A 672 10.90 -13.61 24.78
C SER A 672 11.24 -12.69 25.93
N THR A 673 10.84 -11.42 25.88
CA THR A 673 11.18 -10.43 26.91
C THR A 673 9.92 -9.81 27.51
N PRO A 674 9.95 -9.35 28.78
CA PRO A 674 8.82 -8.66 29.40
C PRO A 674 8.40 -7.40 28.62
N ASN A 675 9.36 -6.58 28.17
CA ASN A 675 9.04 -5.37 27.42
C ASN A 675 8.40 -5.70 26.05
N GLU A 676 8.86 -6.75 25.37
CA GLU A 676 8.21 -7.26 24.16
C GLU A 676 6.78 -7.73 24.46
N TYR A 677 6.58 -8.50 25.54
CA TYR A 677 5.27 -8.93 25.99
C TYR A 677 4.34 -7.74 26.25
N GLU A 678 4.80 -6.74 27.00
CA GLU A 678 4.03 -5.52 27.28
C GLU A 678 3.67 -4.78 25.99
N SER A 679 4.63 -4.59 25.08
CA SER A 679 4.39 -3.89 23.82
C SER A 679 3.33 -4.55 22.93
N ILE A 680 3.19 -5.88 23.01
CA ILE A 680 2.26 -6.65 22.16
C ILE A 680 0.94 -6.92 22.88
N ALA A 681 0.95 -7.25 24.17
CA ALA A 681 -0.20 -7.73 24.93
C ALA A 681 -0.90 -6.63 25.73
N ALA A 682 -0.18 -5.66 26.30
CA ALA A 682 -0.76 -4.67 27.20
C ALA A 682 -1.69 -3.68 26.48
N SER A 683 -2.65 -3.11 27.23
CA SER A 683 -3.47 -1.99 26.76
C SER A 683 -2.63 -0.73 26.50
N GLY A 684 -3.11 0.16 25.64
CA GLY A 684 -2.37 1.37 25.23
C GLY A 684 -1.33 1.11 24.13
N THR A 685 -1.44 -0.02 23.43
CA THR A 685 -0.54 -0.40 22.32
C THR A 685 -1.31 -0.60 21.03
N SER A 686 -0.65 -0.46 19.88
CA SER A 686 -1.28 -0.59 18.56
C SER A 686 -1.58 -2.04 18.14
N TYR A 687 -1.04 -3.02 18.87
CA TYR A 687 -1.28 -4.44 18.64
C TYR A 687 -2.66 -4.86 19.14
N ARG A 688 -3.38 -5.68 18.36
CA ARG A 688 -4.69 -6.23 18.77
C ARG A 688 -4.62 -7.43 19.72
N PHE A 689 -3.43 -8.00 19.90
CA PHE A 689 -3.23 -9.24 20.66
C PHE A 689 -3.29 -8.95 22.17
N SER A 690 -3.82 -9.90 22.93
CA SER A 690 -3.94 -9.82 24.39
C SER A 690 -3.24 -11.00 25.05
N ASP A 691 -3.29 -11.11 26.38
CA ASP A 691 -2.74 -12.24 27.13
C ASP A 691 -3.31 -13.60 26.68
N LYS A 692 -4.50 -13.60 26.04
CA LYS A 692 -5.06 -14.79 25.42
C LYS A 692 -4.15 -15.36 24.33
N GLU A 693 -3.63 -14.51 23.46
CA GLU A 693 -2.80 -14.93 22.33
C GLU A 693 -1.31 -14.96 22.71
N VAL A 694 -0.85 -14.03 23.54
CA VAL A 694 0.58 -13.78 23.77
C VAL A 694 1.10 -14.60 24.95
N ALA A 695 2.28 -15.23 24.79
CA ALA A 695 2.91 -16.01 25.87
C ALA A 695 4.41 -15.73 25.98
N LEU A 696 4.84 -15.27 27.15
CA LEU A 696 6.24 -15.10 27.51
C LEU A 696 6.89 -16.46 27.79
N THR A 697 7.49 -17.04 26.75
CA THR A 697 8.04 -18.41 26.80
C THR A 697 9.52 -18.45 26.44
N GLY A 698 10.04 -17.42 25.76
CA GLY A 698 11.34 -17.48 25.07
C GLY A 698 11.22 -18.20 23.73
N LEU A 699 12.18 -17.99 22.84
CA LEU A 699 12.20 -18.65 21.53
C LEU A 699 12.80 -20.05 21.65
N PRO A 700 12.20 -21.11 21.06
CA PRO A 700 12.81 -22.44 21.02
C PRO A 700 14.26 -22.44 20.52
N ARG A 701 14.61 -21.58 19.55
CA ARG A 701 15.99 -21.45 19.06
C ARG A 701 17.01 -21.01 20.13
N PHE A 702 16.56 -20.33 21.20
CA PHE A 702 17.44 -19.93 22.30
C PHE A 702 17.92 -21.12 23.14
N ASP A 703 17.14 -22.20 23.21
CA ASP A 703 17.60 -23.46 23.83
C ASP A 703 18.80 -24.06 23.07
N ASP A 704 18.83 -23.86 21.75
CA ASP A 704 19.93 -24.31 20.90
C ASP A 704 21.15 -23.40 20.99
N LEU A 705 20.95 -22.08 21.15
CA LEU A 705 22.02 -21.12 21.41
C LEU A 705 22.77 -21.44 22.72
N LEU A 706 22.04 -21.75 23.81
CA LEU A 706 22.67 -22.13 25.08
C LEU A 706 23.48 -23.42 24.93
N ARG A 707 22.92 -24.43 24.25
CA ARG A 707 23.65 -25.67 23.96
C ARG A 707 24.91 -25.44 23.13
N ALA A 708 24.85 -24.52 22.16
CA ALA A 708 26.03 -24.12 21.40
C ALA A 708 27.08 -23.45 22.30
N LYS A 709 26.67 -22.56 23.21
CA LYS A 709 27.55 -21.93 24.20
C LYS A 709 28.23 -22.94 25.13
N ASP A 710 27.51 -23.97 25.57
CA ASP A 710 28.08 -25.03 26.42
C ASP A 710 29.09 -25.90 25.67
N SER A 711 29.03 -25.93 24.34
CA SER A 711 29.89 -26.76 23.49
C SER A 711 31.23 -26.11 23.09
N ILE A 712 31.36 -24.78 23.26
CA ILE A 712 32.58 -24.05 22.89
C ILE A 712 33.59 -24.00 24.04
N LYS A 713 34.88 -23.93 23.71
CA LYS A 713 35.96 -23.86 24.70
C LYS A 713 36.21 -22.43 25.22
N LYS A 714 36.06 -21.44 24.34
CA LYS A 714 36.27 -20.02 24.64
C LYS A 714 35.50 -19.15 23.66
N GLN A 715 35.16 -17.94 24.11
CA GLN A 715 34.74 -16.86 23.24
C GLN A 715 36.00 -16.21 22.66
N ASP A 716 36.12 -16.20 21.34
CA ASP A 716 37.32 -15.79 20.61
C ASP A 716 37.01 -14.95 19.37
N LEU A 717 35.77 -14.48 19.20
CA LEU A 717 35.37 -13.64 18.07
C LEU A 717 34.99 -12.21 18.49
N LEU A 718 35.44 -11.24 17.70
CA LEU A 718 34.82 -9.93 17.57
C LEU A 718 33.93 -9.97 16.31
N LEU A 719 32.62 -10.02 16.50
CA LEU A 719 31.67 -10.35 15.43
C LEU A 719 30.94 -9.10 14.91
N LEU A 720 31.08 -8.80 13.62
CA LEU A 720 30.39 -7.71 12.95
C LEU A 720 29.15 -8.26 12.21
N CYS A 721 27.99 -7.65 12.45
CA CYS A 721 26.71 -8.06 11.88
C CYS A 721 25.95 -6.82 11.36
N PRO A 722 26.31 -6.27 10.19
CA PRO A 722 25.56 -5.19 9.55
C PRO A 722 24.17 -5.62 9.11
N THR A 723 23.16 -4.78 9.32
CA THR A 723 21.81 -4.96 8.77
C THR A 723 21.71 -4.35 7.38
N TRP A 724 20.86 -4.91 6.52
CA TRP A 724 20.58 -4.35 5.20
C TRP A 724 19.87 -2.99 5.26
N ARG A 725 19.83 -2.26 4.13
CA ARG A 725 19.07 -1.01 3.98
C ARG A 725 18.16 -1.12 2.77
N HIS A 726 16.92 -0.65 2.89
CA HIS A 726 15.93 -0.77 1.83
C HIS A 726 16.39 -0.06 0.55
N TRP A 727 17.01 1.11 0.69
CA TRP A 727 17.50 1.92 -0.42
C TRP A 727 18.84 1.45 -1.01
N LEU A 728 19.47 0.40 -0.47
CA LEU A 728 20.75 -0.14 -0.96
C LEU A 728 20.61 -1.48 -1.68
N VAL A 729 19.38 -2.01 -1.77
CA VAL A 729 19.09 -3.28 -2.43
C VAL A 729 17.83 -3.14 -3.29
N LYS A 730 17.80 -3.81 -4.45
CA LYS A 730 16.67 -3.87 -5.38
C LYS A 730 15.53 -4.69 -4.78
N ASP A 731 14.32 -4.57 -5.36
CA ASP A 731 13.14 -5.33 -4.94
C ASP A 731 13.37 -6.86 -5.02
N ASP A 732 12.59 -7.62 -4.24
CA ASP A 732 12.72 -9.07 -4.12
C ASP A 732 12.66 -9.75 -5.52
N ILE A 733 13.60 -10.66 -5.79
CA ILE A 733 13.45 -11.58 -6.92
C ILE A 733 12.29 -12.52 -6.59
N ALA A 734 11.23 -12.54 -7.40
CA ALA A 734 10.00 -13.26 -7.09
C ALA A 734 10.24 -14.74 -6.69
N GLY A 735 9.97 -15.07 -5.43
CA GLY A 735 10.07 -16.43 -4.88
C GLY A 735 11.38 -16.78 -4.17
N THR A 736 12.38 -15.91 -4.23
CA THR A 736 13.64 -16.00 -3.49
C THR A 736 13.75 -14.73 -2.65
N GLN A 737 13.82 -14.81 -1.32
CA GLN A 737 13.97 -13.63 -0.44
C GLN A 737 15.34 -12.93 -0.60
N GLU A 738 15.98 -13.12 -1.74
CA GLU A 738 17.27 -12.57 -2.14
C GLU A 738 17.03 -11.22 -2.83
N ARG A 739 17.95 -10.28 -2.57
CA ARG A 739 17.92 -8.94 -3.17
C ARG A 739 19.27 -8.62 -3.77
N LEU A 740 19.25 -8.11 -4.99
CA LEU A 740 20.43 -7.61 -5.67
C LEU A 740 20.82 -6.24 -5.11
N ALA A 741 22.12 -5.95 -5.03
CA ALA A 741 22.56 -4.60 -4.66
C ALA A 741 22.18 -3.56 -5.73
N VAL A 742 22.02 -2.30 -5.32
CA VAL A 742 22.00 -1.17 -6.26
C VAL A 742 23.40 -0.92 -6.81
N ASP A 743 23.49 -0.38 -8.03
CA ASP A 743 24.77 -0.23 -8.73
C ASP A 743 25.71 0.75 -7.98
N THR A 744 25.15 1.66 -7.20
CA THR A 744 25.85 2.66 -6.36
C THR A 744 26.19 2.18 -4.95
N PHE A 745 26.03 0.88 -4.63
CA PHE A 745 26.25 0.34 -3.28
C PHE A 745 27.63 0.69 -2.72
N LYS A 746 28.69 0.60 -3.53
CA LYS A 746 30.08 0.89 -3.13
C LYS A 746 30.36 2.37 -2.87
N ASP A 747 29.53 3.27 -3.42
CA ASP A 747 29.66 4.71 -3.22
C ASP A 747 28.85 5.19 -2.00
N SER A 748 28.15 4.28 -1.33
CA SER A 748 27.29 4.61 -0.21
C SER A 748 28.07 4.90 1.07
N GLU A 749 27.52 5.81 1.88
CA GLU A 749 27.97 6.05 3.26
C GLU A 749 28.01 4.76 4.09
N PHE A 750 27.06 3.85 3.86
CA PHE A 750 27.02 2.55 4.51
C PHE A 750 28.27 1.72 4.21
N PHE A 751 28.64 1.59 2.93
CA PHE A 751 29.80 0.82 2.53
C PHE A 751 31.08 1.46 3.07
N SER A 752 31.24 2.77 2.94
CA SER A 752 32.40 3.51 3.44
C SER A 752 32.61 3.32 4.94
N ASN A 753 31.56 3.40 5.76
CA ASN A 753 31.66 3.26 7.21
C ASN A 753 32.01 1.83 7.64
N TRP A 754 31.33 0.81 7.09
CA TRP A 754 31.60 -0.58 7.45
C TRP A 754 32.98 -1.05 6.97
N MET A 755 33.41 -0.66 5.76
CA MET A 755 34.76 -0.96 5.28
C MET A 755 35.84 -0.23 6.08
N GLY A 756 35.63 1.06 6.39
CA GLY A 756 36.55 1.82 7.24
C GLY A 756 36.74 1.17 8.61
N LEU A 757 35.68 0.58 9.18
CA LEU A 757 35.78 -0.18 10.42
C LEU A 757 36.58 -1.49 10.26
N LEU A 758 36.37 -2.24 9.17
CA LEU A 758 37.11 -3.47 8.88
C LEU A 758 38.61 -3.22 8.64
N GLU A 759 38.94 -2.07 8.04
CA GLU A 759 40.29 -1.64 7.70
C GLU A 759 41.04 -0.98 8.87
N SER A 760 40.35 -0.63 9.96
CA SER A 760 40.97 0.02 11.12
C SER A 760 42.06 -0.86 11.75
N THR A 761 43.28 -0.32 11.76
CA THR A 761 44.43 -0.96 12.42
C THR A 761 44.30 -0.95 13.93
N GLU A 762 43.63 0.05 14.49
CA GLU A 762 43.35 0.17 15.92
C GLU A 762 42.38 -0.93 16.37
N LEU A 763 41.31 -1.20 15.59
CA LEU A 763 40.41 -2.31 15.87
C LEU A 763 41.12 -3.66 15.81
N ARG A 764 41.98 -3.86 14.79
CA ARG A 764 42.83 -5.06 14.65
C ARG A 764 43.71 -5.24 15.89
N ASP A 765 44.39 -4.18 16.32
CA ASP A 765 45.32 -4.24 17.44
C ASP A 765 44.60 -4.48 18.77
N ALA A 766 43.42 -3.87 18.96
CA ALA A 766 42.54 -4.13 20.10
C ALA A 766 42.09 -5.60 20.16
N ALA A 767 41.63 -6.15 19.03
CA ALA A 767 41.20 -7.55 18.93
C ALA A 767 42.38 -8.50 19.18
N ALA A 768 43.54 -8.23 18.58
CA ALA A 768 44.74 -9.04 18.75
C ALA A 768 45.24 -9.04 20.20
N ALA A 769 45.25 -7.88 20.87
CA ALA A 769 45.64 -7.77 22.28
C ALA A 769 44.72 -8.59 23.21
N ALA A 770 43.43 -8.71 22.86
CA ALA A 770 42.46 -9.53 23.57
C ALA A 770 42.41 -11.01 23.10
N GLY A 771 43.24 -11.40 22.13
CA GLY A 771 43.24 -12.76 21.56
C GLY A 771 41.97 -13.12 20.78
N LEU A 772 41.30 -12.11 20.22
CA LEU A 772 40.08 -12.22 19.42
C LEU A 772 40.39 -12.20 17.92
N GLN A 773 39.63 -12.99 17.16
CA GLN A 773 39.61 -12.95 15.71
C GLN A 773 38.43 -12.09 15.23
N ILE A 774 38.66 -11.25 14.22
CA ILE A 774 37.62 -10.41 13.64
C ILE A 774 36.86 -11.21 12.58
N ALA A 775 35.53 -11.21 12.66
CA ALA A 775 34.67 -11.86 11.69
C ALA A 775 33.49 -10.96 11.30
N ILE A 776 33.09 -11.01 10.04
CA ILE A 776 31.89 -10.34 9.55
C ILE A 776 30.88 -11.38 9.04
N LEU A 777 29.65 -11.28 9.54
CA LEU A 777 28.49 -12.04 9.13
C LEU A 777 27.42 -11.04 8.69
N ALA A 778 27.44 -10.67 7.41
CA ALA A 778 26.48 -9.73 6.85
C ALA A 778 25.08 -10.35 6.79
N HIS A 779 24.03 -9.55 7.03
CA HIS A 779 22.64 -10.00 6.92
C HIS A 779 22.38 -10.74 5.59
N PRO A 780 21.51 -11.77 5.51
CA PRO A 780 21.27 -12.52 4.26
C PRO A 780 20.94 -11.63 3.05
N ASN A 781 20.13 -10.60 3.24
CA ASN A 781 19.79 -9.62 2.20
C ASN A 781 20.97 -8.73 1.75
N LEU A 782 22.14 -8.80 2.40
CA LEU A 782 23.39 -8.15 2.00
C LEU A 782 24.40 -9.14 1.40
N GLU A 783 24.19 -10.46 1.47
CA GLU A 783 25.21 -11.43 1.05
C GLU A 783 25.62 -11.24 -0.42
N GLN A 784 24.67 -11.02 -1.33
CA GLN A 784 24.96 -10.72 -2.73
C GLN A 784 25.68 -9.37 -2.90
N ALA A 785 25.38 -8.38 -2.07
CA ALA A 785 26.07 -7.09 -2.09
C ALA A 785 27.54 -7.24 -1.69
N PHE A 786 27.84 -8.18 -0.78
CA PHE A 786 29.19 -8.50 -0.32
C PHE A 786 29.94 -9.49 -1.24
N GLU A 787 29.29 -10.02 -2.28
CA GLU A 787 29.95 -10.89 -3.25
C GLU A 787 31.04 -10.13 -4.04
N GLY A 788 32.26 -10.66 -4.03
CA GLY A 788 33.41 -10.01 -4.67
C GLY A 788 34.01 -8.83 -3.91
N ILE A 789 33.55 -8.52 -2.69
CA ILE A 789 34.20 -7.54 -1.82
C ILE A 789 35.45 -8.14 -1.19
N THR A 790 36.57 -7.43 -1.31
CA THR A 790 37.83 -7.84 -0.66
C THR A 790 37.86 -7.29 0.76
N VAL A 791 37.93 -8.18 1.75
CA VAL A 791 38.14 -7.80 3.15
C VAL A 791 39.62 -7.95 3.53
N PRO A 792 40.12 -7.18 4.53
CA PRO A 792 41.49 -7.33 4.99
C PRO A 792 41.81 -8.75 5.46
N SER A 793 43.08 -9.17 5.34
CA SER A 793 43.49 -10.55 5.64
C SER A 793 43.31 -10.98 7.10
N TRP A 794 43.12 -10.03 8.01
CA TRP A 794 42.82 -10.27 9.43
C TRP A 794 41.32 -10.42 9.74
N VAL A 795 40.46 -10.24 8.73
CA VAL A 795 39.00 -10.36 8.85
C VAL A 795 38.55 -11.66 8.18
N GLN A 796 37.75 -12.46 8.89
CA GLN A 796 37.08 -13.60 8.30
C GLN A 796 35.68 -13.23 7.80
N LEU A 797 35.44 -13.38 6.49
CA LEU A 797 34.11 -13.31 5.91
C LEU A 797 33.35 -14.62 6.19
N MET A 798 32.18 -14.53 6.80
CA MET A 798 31.29 -15.65 7.12
C MET A 798 29.93 -15.48 6.41
N THR A 799 29.32 -16.59 6.01
CA THR A 799 28.00 -16.63 5.35
C THR A 799 27.02 -17.51 6.11
N TYR A 800 25.71 -17.29 5.89
CA TYR A 800 24.64 -18.06 6.52
C TYR A 800 24.47 -19.46 5.93
N GLU A 801 24.86 -19.70 4.67
CA GLU A 801 24.62 -20.99 3.99
C GLU A 801 25.54 -22.12 4.46
N ASP A 802 26.81 -21.83 4.77
CA ASP A 802 27.84 -22.84 5.04
C ASP A 802 28.36 -22.86 6.48
N THR A 803 27.78 -22.05 7.37
CA THR A 803 28.29 -21.89 8.75
C THR A 803 27.23 -22.21 9.80
N ASP A 804 27.63 -22.88 10.89
CA ASP A 804 26.77 -23.03 12.07
C ASP A 804 26.66 -21.69 12.81
N VAL A 805 25.69 -20.86 12.39
CA VAL A 805 25.47 -19.49 12.90
C VAL A 805 25.34 -19.46 14.43
N ARG A 806 24.78 -20.51 15.03
CA ARG A 806 24.68 -20.64 16.50
C ARG A 806 26.06 -20.69 17.16
N SER A 807 26.98 -21.46 16.57
CA SER A 807 28.36 -21.54 17.05
C SER A 807 29.10 -20.21 16.88
N ILE A 808 28.84 -19.47 15.80
CA ILE A 808 29.40 -18.13 15.60
C ILE A 808 28.96 -17.19 16.73
N PHE A 809 27.65 -17.11 17.01
CA PHE A 809 27.15 -16.30 18.12
C PHE A 809 27.68 -16.74 19.47
N ALA A 810 27.82 -18.05 19.70
CA ALA A 810 28.41 -18.59 20.94
C ALA A 810 29.86 -18.17 21.12
N ARG A 811 30.66 -18.13 20.05
CA ARG A 811 32.08 -17.73 20.07
C ARG A 811 32.31 -16.23 20.19
N ALA A 812 31.29 -15.40 19.93
CA ALA A 812 31.42 -13.95 20.04
C ALA A 812 31.70 -13.53 21.50
N LYS A 813 32.71 -12.69 21.69
CA LYS A 813 33.02 -12.00 22.96
C LYS A 813 32.42 -10.60 22.99
N ILE A 814 32.37 -9.92 21.84
CA ILE A 814 31.68 -8.65 21.60
C ILE A 814 31.05 -8.72 20.20
N GLY A 815 29.83 -8.21 20.06
CA GLY A 815 29.21 -8.00 18.76
C GLY A 815 29.23 -6.53 18.35
N ILE A 816 29.36 -6.24 17.05
CA ILE A 816 29.18 -4.92 16.48
C ILE A 816 28.05 -5.02 15.46
N THR A 817 26.98 -4.28 15.66
CA THR A 817 25.79 -4.30 14.80
C THR A 817 25.19 -2.91 14.73
N ASP A 818 24.05 -2.73 14.10
CA ASP A 818 23.40 -1.43 13.90
C ASP A 818 21.96 -1.46 14.43
N TYR A 819 21.01 -1.96 13.63
CA TYR A 819 19.59 -2.00 13.94
C TYR A 819 19.03 -3.43 14.02
N SER A 820 19.92 -4.41 14.21
CA SER A 820 19.60 -5.83 14.10
C SER A 820 19.00 -6.43 15.37
N SER A 821 18.05 -7.36 15.19
CA SER A 821 17.61 -8.25 16.28
C SER A 821 18.68 -9.27 16.69
N VAL A 822 19.78 -9.41 15.94
CA VAL A 822 20.95 -10.24 16.29
C VAL A 822 21.53 -9.84 17.65
N ALA A 823 21.45 -8.57 18.03
CA ALA A 823 21.88 -8.09 19.35
C ALA A 823 21.21 -8.87 20.50
N PHE A 824 19.95 -9.30 20.33
CA PHE A 824 19.26 -10.11 21.33
C PHE A 824 19.80 -11.54 21.41
N ASN A 825 20.24 -12.14 20.30
CA ASN A 825 20.88 -13.46 20.32
C ASN A 825 22.19 -13.40 21.11
N LEU A 826 23.01 -12.37 20.85
CA LEU A 826 24.27 -12.13 21.56
C LEU A 826 24.03 -11.85 23.04
N ALA A 827 23.08 -10.97 23.36
CA ALA A 827 22.70 -10.66 24.73
C ALA A 827 22.17 -11.89 25.47
N TYR A 828 21.42 -12.78 24.80
CA TYR A 828 20.98 -14.04 25.42
C TYR A 828 22.15 -14.92 25.86
N LEU A 829 23.30 -14.79 25.19
CA LEU A 829 24.56 -15.47 25.50
C LEU A 829 25.49 -14.62 26.38
N ASN A 830 25.00 -13.58 27.05
CA ASN A 830 25.78 -12.64 27.86
C ASN A 830 26.91 -11.95 27.08
N THR A 831 26.68 -11.68 25.79
CA THR A 831 27.64 -11.00 24.92
C THR A 831 27.16 -9.57 24.68
N PRO A 832 27.91 -8.52 25.09
CA PRO A 832 27.54 -7.14 24.83
C PRO A 832 27.68 -6.80 23.34
N SER A 833 26.99 -5.75 22.92
CA SER A 833 27.04 -5.24 21.55
C SER A 833 27.65 -3.84 21.51
N VAL A 834 28.03 -3.36 20.33
CA VAL A 834 28.25 -1.95 20.00
C VAL A 834 27.32 -1.64 18.83
N TYR A 835 26.51 -0.60 18.96
CA TYR A 835 25.55 -0.19 17.94
C TYR A 835 26.14 0.93 17.07
N PHE A 836 26.60 0.58 15.87
CA PHE A 836 27.17 1.51 14.90
C PHE A 836 26.07 2.08 13.99
N GLN A 837 25.55 3.26 14.36
CA GLN A 837 24.30 3.84 13.85
C GLN A 837 24.51 5.19 13.16
N PHE A 838 25.46 5.28 12.23
CA PHE A 838 25.79 6.51 11.49
C PHE A 838 24.62 7.06 10.63
N ASP A 839 23.64 6.22 10.27
CA ASP A 839 22.49 6.59 9.43
C ASP A 839 21.15 6.57 10.18
N ALA A 840 21.17 6.85 11.50
CA ALA A 840 20.00 6.80 12.38
C ALA A 840 18.83 7.67 11.90
N ASP A 841 19.09 8.86 11.40
CA ASP A 841 18.06 9.78 10.90
C ASP A 841 17.27 9.19 9.73
N LYS A 842 17.90 8.36 8.88
CA LYS A 842 17.21 7.71 7.76
C LYS A 842 16.47 6.45 8.20
N VAL A 843 17.09 5.66 9.08
CA VAL A 843 16.54 4.37 9.52
C VAL A 843 15.38 4.55 10.48
N LEU A 844 15.55 5.36 11.53
CA LEU A 844 14.58 5.49 12.63
C LEU A 844 13.35 6.33 12.23
N ASN A 845 13.48 7.22 11.24
CA ASN A 845 12.35 7.93 10.63
C ASN A 845 11.60 7.07 9.58
N GLY A 846 11.86 5.76 9.56
CA GLY A 846 11.15 4.73 8.80
C GLY A 846 11.53 4.62 7.31
N GLY A 847 12.74 5.09 6.94
CA GLY A 847 13.35 4.69 5.67
C GLY A 847 13.71 3.21 5.61
N HIS A 848 13.57 2.47 6.71
CA HIS A 848 13.83 1.03 6.82
C HIS A 848 12.65 0.27 7.48
N VAL A 849 12.73 -1.06 7.55
CA VAL A 849 11.62 -1.94 7.94
C VAL A 849 11.14 -1.69 9.38
N GLY A 850 9.84 -1.45 9.53
CA GLY A 850 9.17 -1.27 10.84
C GLY A 850 9.08 0.20 11.25
N ARG A 851 8.22 0.48 12.24
CA ARG A 851 8.16 1.81 12.90
C ARG A 851 8.89 1.75 14.23
N ALA A 852 9.37 2.88 14.73
CA ALA A 852 9.95 2.94 16.07
C ALA A 852 8.99 2.30 17.10
N GLY A 853 9.46 1.27 17.79
CA GLY A 853 8.69 0.55 18.80
C GLY A 853 9.04 1.00 20.21
N TYR A 854 8.87 0.11 21.19
CA TYR A 854 9.21 0.38 22.58
C TYR A 854 10.73 0.45 22.82
N TYR A 855 11.54 -0.12 21.93
CA TYR A 855 12.97 -0.30 22.14
C TYR A 855 13.78 0.92 21.68
N LYS A 856 14.31 1.67 22.64
CA LYS A 856 15.22 2.79 22.40
C LYS A 856 16.65 2.36 22.68
N TYR A 857 17.51 2.35 21.66
CA TYR A 857 18.89 1.84 21.79
C TYR A 857 19.70 2.47 22.94
N PRO A 858 19.70 3.80 23.17
CA PRO A 858 20.45 4.37 24.29
C PRO A 858 19.97 3.89 25.67
N GLU A 859 18.66 3.64 25.81
CA GLU A 859 18.01 3.29 27.08
C GLU A 859 17.97 1.77 27.31
N ASN A 860 17.69 0.98 26.26
CA ASN A 860 17.42 -0.46 26.32
C ASN A 860 18.54 -1.31 25.69
N GLY A 861 19.47 -0.68 24.96
CA GLY A 861 20.59 -1.32 24.27
C GLY A 861 21.49 -2.14 25.18
N PHE A 862 22.07 -3.21 24.64
CA PHE A 862 23.07 -4.06 25.28
C PHE A 862 24.51 -3.56 25.06
N GLY A 863 24.64 -2.27 24.74
CA GLY A 863 25.83 -1.69 24.17
C GLY A 863 25.75 -0.18 23.97
N PRO A 864 26.90 0.50 23.77
CA PRO A 864 26.91 1.91 23.40
C PRO A 864 26.39 2.10 21.99
N VAL A 865 25.74 3.24 21.75
CA VAL A 865 25.29 3.70 20.43
C VAL A 865 26.27 4.76 19.96
N VAL A 866 26.88 4.53 18.80
CA VAL A 866 27.97 5.34 18.27
C VAL A 866 27.83 5.53 16.76
N GLU A 867 28.34 6.65 16.26
CA GLU A 867 28.19 7.06 14.85
C GLU A 867 29.51 7.06 14.08
N THR A 868 30.65 6.93 14.77
CA THR A 868 31.98 6.97 14.13
C THR A 868 32.78 5.69 14.38
N VAL A 869 33.65 5.34 13.43
CA VAL A 869 34.57 4.20 13.55
C VAL A 869 35.45 4.33 14.81
N ASN A 870 35.93 5.53 15.11
CA ASN A 870 36.77 5.78 16.28
C ASN A 870 36.03 5.52 17.59
N ASP A 871 34.75 5.88 17.67
CA ASP A 871 33.93 5.63 18.85
C ASP A 871 33.57 4.14 18.99
N VAL A 872 33.44 3.41 17.87
CA VAL A 872 33.32 1.93 17.89
C VAL A 872 34.57 1.32 18.52
N VAL A 873 35.78 1.70 18.06
CA VAL A 873 37.04 1.17 18.60
C VAL A 873 37.19 1.48 20.09
N ARG A 874 36.90 2.73 20.51
CA ARG A 874 36.89 3.11 21.93
C ARG A 874 35.93 2.25 22.75
N SER A 875 34.71 2.07 22.25
CA SER A 875 33.69 1.24 22.89
C SER A 875 34.13 -0.23 23.04
N VAL A 876 34.81 -0.79 22.03
CA VAL A 876 35.37 -2.14 22.10
C VAL A 876 36.42 -2.24 23.21
N HIS A 877 37.32 -1.27 23.35
CA HIS A 877 38.29 -1.25 24.45
C HIS A 877 37.60 -1.22 25.83
N GLU A 878 36.58 -0.39 26.00
CA GLU A 878 35.82 -0.29 27.25
C GLU A 878 35.07 -1.58 27.59
N LEU A 879 34.51 -2.27 26.60
CA LEU A 879 33.80 -3.53 26.78
C LEU A 879 34.73 -4.74 26.98
N LEU A 880 36.00 -4.65 26.58
CA LEU A 880 37.02 -5.66 26.88
C LEU A 880 37.49 -5.61 28.34
N ASP A 881 37.36 -4.46 28.99
CA ASP A 881 37.59 -4.31 30.43
C ASP A 881 36.31 -4.63 31.21
N ASP A 882 36.23 -5.84 31.76
CA ASP A 882 35.11 -6.30 32.59
C ASP A 882 34.90 -5.45 33.86
N THR A 883 35.90 -4.66 34.28
CA THR A 883 35.78 -3.75 35.43
C THR A 883 35.22 -2.38 35.06
N SER A 884 35.07 -2.08 33.77
CA SER A 884 34.54 -0.80 33.30
C SER A 884 33.07 -0.62 33.72
N SER A 885 32.70 0.62 34.01
CA SER A 885 31.32 0.97 34.34
C SER A 885 30.34 0.64 33.20
N GLN A 886 30.80 0.72 31.95
CA GLN A 886 30.05 0.35 30.76
C GLN A 886 29.77 -1.16 30.71
N SER A 887 30.79 -2.00 30.91
CA SER A 887 30.63 -3.45 30.92
C SER A 887 29.63 -3.90 32.00
N GLN A 888 29.73 -3.33 33.21
CA GLN A 888 28.79 -3.59 34.30
C GLN A 888 27.36 -3.12 33.99
N LEU A 889 27.21 -1.95 33.38
CA LEU A 889 25.90 -1.41 32.97
C LEU A 889 25.20 -2.36 31.99
N TYR A 890 25.90 -2.78 30.93
CA TYR A 890 25.31 -3.62 29.90
C TYR A 890 25.07 -5.05 30.36
N ALA A 891 25.95 -5.61 31.20
CA ALA A 891 25.68 -6.89 31.86
C ALA A 891 24.37 -6.85 32.67
N LYS A 892 24.15 -5.78 33.45
CA LYS A 892 22.90 -5.60 34.20
C LYS A 892 21.67 -5.48 33.29
N ARG A 893 21.76 -4.73 32.19
CA ARG A 893 20.66 -4.60 31.21
C ARG A 893 20.34 -5.94 30.55
N ILE A 894 21.38 -6.66 30.15
CA ILE A 894 21.29 -8.01 29.60
C ILE A 894 20.54 -8.92 30.58
N ASP A 895 20.93 -8.95 31.85
CA ASP A 895 20.28 -9.80 32.86
C ASP A 895 18.83 -9.41 33.13
N SER A 896 18.51 -8.12 33.16
CA SER A 896 17.12 -7.66 33.35
C SER A 896 16.20 -7.96 32.17
N THR A 897 16.75 -8.12 30.96
CA THR A 897 15.95 -8.28 29.73
C THR A 897 15.37 -9.69 29.58
N PHE A 898 16.11 -10.70 30.05
CA PHE A 898 15.74 -12.10 29.86
C PHE A 898 15.41 -12.76 31.21
N PRO A 899 14.13 -12.86 31.58
CA PRO A 899 13.71 -13.34 32.89
C PRO A 899 14.04 -14.83 33.11
N SER A 900 14.25 -15.60 32.03
CA SER A 900 14.71 -16.98 32.11
C SER A 900 15.69 -17.32 30.99
N ARG A 901 16.83 -17.90 31.37
CA ARG A 901 17.89 -18.46 30.51
C ARG A 901 18.20 -19.91 30.87
N ASP A 902 17.16 -20.72 30.96
CA ASP A 902 17.22 -22.09 31.49
C ASP A 902 17.24 -23.19 30.42
N GLY A 903 17.21 -22.84 29.13
CA GLY A 903 17.16 -23.81 28.03
C GLY A 903 15.85 -24.61 27.95
N LYS A 904 14.75 -24.07 28.50
CA LYS A 904 13.42 -24.71 28.52
C LYS A 904 12.36 -23.94 27.73
N ALA A 905 12.75 -23.11 26.75
CA ALA A 905 11.79 -22.37 25.94
C ALA A 905 10.87 -23.33 25.16
N SER A 906 11.42 -24.39 24.57
CA SER A 906 10.64 -25.40 23.83
C SER A 906 9.60 -26.10 24.71
N GLU A 907 9.93 -26.38 25.97
CA GLU A 907 8.99 -26.95 26.95
C GLU A 907 7.84 -25.97 27.24
N ARG A 908 8.16 -24.71 27.54
CA ARG A 908 7.17 -23.66 27.80
C ARG A 908 6.27 -23.40 26.61
N VAL A 909 6.79 -23.40 25.38
CA VAL A 909 5.99 -23.22 24.17
C VAL A 909 4.98 -24.36 24.01
N ILE A 910 5.39 -25.62 24.18
CA ILE A 910 4.45 -26.75 24.13
C ILE A 910 3.39 -26.62 25.23
N ALA A 911 3.78 -26.27 26.47
CA ALA A 911 2.84 -26.07 27.56
C ALA A 911 1.82 -24.95 27.25
N ALA A 912 2.26 -23.83 26.69
CA ALA A 912 1.42 -22.71 26.30
C ALA A 912 0.43 -23.06 25.16
N ILE A 913 0.85 -23.92 24.21
CA ILE A 913 -0.04 -24.48 23.20
C ILE A 913 -1.13 -25.33 23.87
N GLU A 914 -0.73 -26.26 24.73
CA GLU A 914 -1.66 -27.20 25.36
C GLU A 914 -2.66 -26.53 26.31
N GLU A 915 -2.21 -25.54 27.07
CA GLU A 915 -3.06 -24.70 27.90
C GLU A 915 -4.18 -24.07 27.06
N ARG A 916 -3.83 -23.50 25.91
CA ARG A 916 -4.79 -22.84 25.01
C ARG A 916 -5.65 -23.82 24.20
N LEU A 917 -5.33 -25.11 24.22
CA LEU A 917 -6.19 -26.16 23.66
C LEU A 917 -7.28 -26.62 24.65
N LYS A 918 -7.19 -26.22 25.92
CA LYS A 918 -8.19 -26.52 26.95
C LYS A 918 -9.29 -25.44 26.99
N PRO A 919 -10.54 -25.80 27.34
CA PRO A 919 -11.57 -24.82 27.60
C PRO A 919 -11.23 -23.98 28.83
N VAL A 920 -11.59 -22.69 28.80
CA VAL A 920 -11.64 -21.86 30.01
C VAL A 920 -12.89 -22.30 30.77
N LEU A 921 -12.73 -22.76 32.01
CA LEU A 921 -13.82 -23.26 32.85
C LEU A 921 -14.63 -22.12 33.47
#